data_AF-A0A7W9JHR0-F1
#
_entry.id   AF-A0A7W9JHR0-F1
#
_cell.length_a   1.000
_cell.length_b   1.000
_cell.length_c   1.000
_cell.angle_alpha   90.00
_cell.angle_beta   90.00
_cell.angle_gamma   90.00
#
_symmetry.space_group_name_H-M   'P 1'
#
loop_
_entity.id
_entity.type
_entity.pdbx_description
1 polymer ?
#
loop_
_entity_poly.entity_id
_entity_poly.type
_entity_poly.pdbx_seq_one_letter_code
_entity_poly.pdbx_strand_id
1 'polypeptide(L)'
;MEDPMALEARALLRQLARAHGVQTDYVGQDGSAQTVPDEALVKVLAALGVRVRPDGVAGLAEALEDAETAPWRDVLPPTVAARAGHRLSVPCHVAAGDTVTARIHTESGQTLDVDVSEPVVEVRRVDGVARERLHVQVPGDLAPGWHRLEVVSGSGSTASAVLVCAPERLTTAAPFLARRGWGVAAQGYSVTSADSWGIGDAADMAALAELAAPHGADFLLLHPLHAVEPGAEPADSPYSPVSRRFLSALLVHVPDIPEFAALPAAEQDELRAAGAAVQARLERSGAIDRPAVAAALWPALRRVHAVPRTPEREAAYAAFRAEAGPGLDDFALWSALRTADDVPGPELADPAWAPGGEHAERVRTERADEVDLHRWVQWVAAEQLAAVQQRARAAGMRMGVMVDLAVGATRETADAWMLGDVLVPGMSVGAPPEVFNQLGQDWSQHPWHPRRLAETGYAAFRDMLRTVLRSAGGIRMDHVLGLFRLWWIPVGAGATQGAYVEYDHEAMLAVLTLEAERAGAVVVGEDLGTFEPWVQRRLAEAGVLGTSILWFEQRDGEPLPPERYRRLAMAAVNTHDLPPTAGYLEGVQVDLRERLGLYTVDVAQERRRSADEVEAFLGAAVRRGLLDARDARVRPDDAAQREAQTVALHRLLAQAPSALHSVSLVDAVGERRIQNQPGTTQDQHPNWTLPLGDREGRMLRVEDLASSATATRLFDAVEEELRASVPVGIGVSLHTSPLAQPGRGDAGGLNVYVRHAALALARRGVRMILLTRAEEPVGPEGARVTRLEAGGEAPAATVVELAVGPAAPLPKAELAALRDEFTAAARAWLASDSVPGGPVLAPQGVDARGLGAPAAPPVAFVHGHYWLSAPTAAALAAATGAPHLHTMHTTAAVKMLEDPELREPAERIEAEGAVVREADLLVVNSPAEVVDLREALGVPRARTRVLPPGADLATFTPEGPALWPGDPDDGGALRVLFAGRIQRHKGPHLLVEALAVLRERAGGPGADPGVRLHVNGAPSGEEGLDLPGLALERGVADLVTFSEPVRAEELAAQLRAADVVAMPSASESYGLVALEAQACGTPVLAHRVGGLVHAVIDGASGRLVTEGSPEAWADALAAVLADRPAWDALAAGAVRHAADHSWEAYADGLLEAATGLARRQDGGGDAGA
;
A
#
# COMPACT_ATOMS: atom_id res chain seq x y z
N MET A 1 56.41 14.30 3.79
CA MET A 1 56.08 14.01 2.39
C MET A 1 55.93 12.51 2.30
N GLU A 2 54.73 12.03 2.01
CA GLU A 2 54.53 10.62 1.68
C GLU A 2 55.25 10.27 0.38
N ASP A 3 55.73 9.03 0.27
CA ASP A 3 56.37 8.49 -0.93
C ASP A 3 55.39 8.53 -2.12
N PRO A 4 55.74 9.13 -3.28
CA PRO A 4 54.88 9.17 -4.46
C PRO A 4 54.32 7.80 -4.88
N MET A 5 55.09 6.73 -4.74
CA MET A 5 54.59 5.38 -5.09
C MET A 5 53.53 4.89 -4.12
N ALA A 6 53.64 5.24 -2.83
CA ALA A 6 52.65 4.88 -1.82
C ALA A 6 51.32 5.62 -2.07
N LEU A 7 51.40 6.88 -2.51
CA LEU A 7 50.21 7.67 -2.88
C LEU A 7 49.51 7.09 -4.12
N GLU A 8 50.27 6.67 -5.13
CA GLU A 8 49.76 6.02 -6.33
C GLU A 8 49.11 4.65 -6.00
N ALA A 9 49.78 3.82 -5.21
CA ALA A 9 49.22 2.55 -4.75
C ALA A 9 47.89 2.74 -3.99
N ARG A 10 47.82 3.75 -3.11
CA ARG A 10 46.59 4.07 -2.39
C ARG A 10 45.44 4.53 -3.30
N ALA A 11 45.77 5.33 -4.32
CA ALA A 11 44.78 5.77 -5.31
C ALA A 11 44.23 4.58 -6.11
N LEU A 12 45.10 3.67 -6.57
CA LEU A 12 44.71 2.46 -7.28
C LEU A 12 43.87 1.52 -6.41
N LEU A 13 44.24 1.32 -5.14
CA LEU A 13 43.45 0.52 -4.19
C LEU A 13 42.02 1.05 -4.05
N ARG A 14 41.86 2.38 -3.95
CA ARG A 14 40.54 3.03 -3.85
C ARG A 14 39.74 2.92 -5.15
N GLN A 15 40.39 3.01 -6.31
CA GLN A 15 39.73 2.77 -7.60
C GLN A 15 39.27 1.32 -7.73
N LEU A 16 40.12 0.36 -7.36
CA LEU A 16 39.80 -1.06 -7.33
C LEU A 16 38.64 -1.36 -6.37
N ALA A 17 38.65 -0.79 -5.16
CA ALA A 17 37.54 -0.89 -4.21
C ALA A 17 36.22 -0.46 -4.84
N ARG A 18 36.19 0.72 -5.48
CA ARG A 18 34.99 1.24 -6.17
C ARG A 18 34.55 0.36 -7.33
N ALA A 19 35.49 -0.19 -8.11
CA ALA A 19 35.17 -1.11 -9.21
C ALA A 19 34.49 -2.41 -8.73
N HIS A 20 34.67 -2.78 -7.47
CA HIS A 20 34.02 -3.92 -6.82
C HIS A 20 32.84 -3.53 -5.90
N GLY A 21 32.35 -2.29 -5.97
CA GLY A 21 31.22 -1.83 -5.15
C GLY A 21 31.56 -1.65 -3.65
N VAL A 22 32.83 -1.44 -3.31
CA VAL A 22 33.27 -1.17 -1.93
C VAL A 22 33.45 0.33 -1.75
N GLN A 23 32.71 0.92 -0.81
CA GLN A 23 32.79 2.35 -0.54
C GLN A 23 34.10 2.70 0.18
N THR A 24 34.77 3.76 -0.27
CA THR A 24 36.05 4.21 0.30
C THR A 24 35.89 5.25 1.41
N ASP A 25 34.70 5.83 1.50
CA ASP A 25 34.35 6.93 2.39
C ASP A 25 32.84 6.82 2.70
N TYR A 26 32.40 7.30 3.86
CA TYR A 26 30.99 7.32 4.27
C TYR A 26 30.69 8.54 5.15
N VAL A 27 29.42 8.82 5.40
CA VAL A 27 28.99 9.89 6.33
C VAL A 27 28.52 9.23 7.62
N GLY A 28 29.11 9.60 8.74
CA GLY A 28 28.67 9.16 10.07
C GLY A 28 27.32 9.77 10.44
N GLN A 29 26.64 9.18 11.43
CA GLN A 29 25.32 9.67 11.86
C GLN A 29 25.35 11.10 12.45
N ASP A 30 26.53 11.57 12.88
CA ASP A 30 26.78 12.95 13.31
C ASP A 30 26.96 13.94 12.13
N GLY A 31 26.86 13.46 10.89
CA GLY A 31 27.05 14.22 9.65
C GLY A 31 28.52 14.38 9.24
N SER A 32 29.48 13.80 9.97
CA SER A 32 30.89 13.90 9.64
C SER A 32 31.30 12.94 8.51
N ALA A 33 32.18 13.40 7.61
CA ALA A 33 32.75 12.52 6.60
C ALA A 33 33.87 11.64 7.19
N GLN A 34 33.77 10.34 6.95
CA GLN A 34 34.69 9.32 7.43
C GLN A 34 35.37 8.63 6.25
N THR A 35 36.64 8.28 6.41
CA THR A 35 37.43 7.56 5.39
C THR A 35 37.68 6.14 5.87
N VAL A 36 37.41 5.16 5.00
CA VAL A 36 37.63 3.74 5.32
C VAL A 36 39.14 3.45 5.41
N PRO A 37 39.62 2.74 6.43
CA PRO A 37 41.02 2.34 6.53
C PRO A 37 41.44 1.45 5.34
N ASP A 38 42.61 1.72 4.76
CA ASP A 38 43.13 0.95 3.62
C ASP A 38 43.24 -0.56 3.93
N GLU A 39 43.56 -0.93 5.18
CA GLU A 39 43.60 -2.33 5.64
C GLU A 39 42.22 -3.01 5.55
N ALA A 40 41.14 -2.28 5.86
CA ALA A 40 39.77 -2.80 5.74
C ALA A 40 39.44 -3.06 4.27
N LEU A 41 39.79 -2.12 3.37
CA LEU A 41 39.59 -2.28 1.93
C LEU A 41 40.32 -3.52 1.38
N VAL A 42 41.57 -3.75 1.77
CA VAL A 42 42.34 -4.93 1.37
C VAL A 42 41.64 -6.22 1.82
N LYS A 43 41.18 -6.30 3.07
CA LYS A 43 40.50 -7.48 3.60
C LYS A 43 39.15 -7.74 2.92
N VAL A 44 38.36 -6.69 2.70
CA VAL A 44 37.05 -6.79 2.00
C VAL A 44 37.25 -7.23 0.56
N LEU A 45 38.19 -6.64 -0.18
CA LEU A 45 38.52 -7.05 -1.54
C LEU A 45 38.99 -8.51 -1.60
N ALA A 46 39.84 -8.94 -0.65
CA ALA A 46 40.27 -10.33 -0.57
C ALA A 46 39.09 -11.29 -0.33
N ALA A 47 38.11 -10.90 0.49
CA ALA A 47 36.91 -11.71 0.74
C ALA A 47 35.95 -11.75 -0.46
N LEU A 48 35.99 -10.75 -1.34
CA LEU A 48 35.33 -10.77 -2.65
C LEU A 48 36.11 -11.57 -3.71
N GLY A 49 37.20 -12.23 -3.32
CA GLY A 49 38.03 -13.06 -4.21
C GLY A 49 39.11 -12.29 -4.98
N VAL A 50 39.33 -11.01 -4.69
CA VAL A 50 40.32 -10.17 -5.38
C VAL A 50 41.72 -10.38 -4.78
N ARG A 51 42.72 -10.68 -5.63
CA ARG A 51 44.10 -10.84 -5.18
C ARG A 51 44.77 -9.47 -5.00
N VAL A 52 44.76 -8.97 -3.77
CA VAL A 52 45.39 -7.68 -3.44
C VAL A 52 46.82 -7.89 -2.92
N ARG A 53 47.81 -7.29 -3.57
CA ARG A 53 49.19 -7.14 -3.06
C ARG A 53 49.43 -5.65 -2.75
N PRO A 54 49.27 -5.19 -1.50
CA PRO A 54 49.19 -3.76 -1.17
C PRO A 54 50.45 -2.95 -1.47
N ASP A 55 51.59 -3.62 -1.66
CA ASP A 55 52.93 -3.07 -1.83
C ASP A 55 53.37 -2.90 -3.30
N GLY A 56 52.55 -3.33 -4.27
CA GLY A 56 52.90 -3.28 -5.69
C GLY A 56 51.87 -2.53 -6.54
N VAL A 57 52.20 -1.31 -6.97
CA VAL A 57 51.43 -0.51 -7.96
C VAL A 57 51.02 -1.36 -9.17
N ALA A 58 51.93 -2.18 -9.69
CA ALA A 58 51.66 -3.06 -10.84
C ALA A 58 50.57 -4.10 -10.58
N GLY A 59 50.53 -4.70 -9.39
CA GLY A 59 49.52 -5.72 -9.05
C GLY A 59 48.13 -5.12 -8.85
N LEU A 60 48.04 -3.91 -8.28
CA LEU A 60 46.78 -3.18 -8.17
C LEU A 60 46.25 -2.73 -9.52
N ALA A 61 47.13 -2.26 -10.42
CA ALA A 61 46.77 -1.89 -11.78
C ALA A 61 46.26 -3.09 -12.59
N GLU A 62 46.93 -4.25 -12.48
CA GLU A 62 46.49 -5.50 -13.12
C GLU A 62 45.11 -5.95 -12.59
N ALA A 63 44.89 -5.91 -11.28
CA ALA A 63 43.60 -6.25 -10.69
C ALA A 63 42.48 -5.29 -11.11
N LEU A 64 42.79 -3.98 -11.25
CA LEU A 64 41.83 -2.99 -11.74
C LEU A 64 41.48 -3.21 -13.21
N GLU A 65 42.47 -3.50 -14.06
CA GLU A 65 42.23 -3.86 -15.47
C GLU A 65 41.39 -5.14 -15.59
N ASP A 66 41.62 -6.14 -14.74
CA ASP A 66 40.80 -7.35 -14.68
C ASP A 66 39.34 -7.03 -14.27
N ALA A 67 39.14 -6.17 -13.27
CA ALA A 67 37.81 -5.75 -12.84
C ALA A 67 37.04 -5.00 -13.95
N GLU A 68 37.72 -4.13 -14.71
CA GLU A 68 37.13 -3.40 -15.83
C GLU A 68 36.83 -4.28 -17.06
N THR A 69 37.58 -5.38 -17.23
CA THR A 69 37.40 -6.31 -18.35
C THR A 69 36.46 -7.47 -18.02
N ALA A 70 36.26 -7.82 -16.74
CA ALA A 70 35.43 -8.94 -16.32
C ALA A 70 33.98 -8.91 -16.88
N PRO A 71 33.23 -7.79 -16.89
CA PRO A 71 31.88 -7.76 -17.44
C PRO A 71 31.79 -8.12 -18.93
N TRP A 72 32.90 -7.97 -19.68
CA TRP A 72 32.96 -8.29 -21.11
C TRP A 72 33.16 -9.78 -21.39
N ARG A 73 33.54 -10.57 -20.38
CA ARG A 73 33.70 -12.02 -20.50
C ARG A 73 32.35 -12.73 -20.54
N ASP A 74 31.37 -12.17 -19.83
CA ASP A 74 30.00 -12.68 -19.75
C ASP A 74 29.18 -12.22 -20.96
N VAL A 75 28.47 -13.15 -21.62
CA VAL A 75 27.61 -12.82 -22.76
C VAL A 75 26.40 -12.02 -22.32
N LEU A 76 25.81 -12.38 -21.18
CA LEU A 76 24.73 -11.67 -20.52
C LEU A 76 25.11 -11.44 -19.06
N PRO A 77 24.56 -10.41 -18.40
CA PRO A 77 24.61 -10.30 -16.94
C PRO A 77 24.08 -11.59 -16.28
N PRO A 78 24.59 -12.00 -15.12
CA PRO A 78 24.18 -13.25 -14.49
C PRO A 78 22.68 -13.30 -14.14
N THR A 79 22.13 -12.16 -13.73
CA THR A 79 20.69 -11.94 -13.56
C THR A 79 20.31 -10.61 -14.19
N VAL A 80 19.11 -10.54 -14.75
CA VAL A 80 18.49 -9.31 -15.25
C VAL A 80 17.27 -9.00 -14.41
N ALA A 81 17.19 -7.77 -13.90
CA ALA A 81 16.04 -7.26 -13.15
C ALA A 81 15.27 -6.26 -14.00
N ALA A 82 14.01 -6.56 -14.29
CA ALA A 82 13.09 -5.71 -15.04
C ALA A 82 11.91 -5.28 -14.17
N ARG A 83 11.21 -4.24 -14.62
CA ARG A 83 9.97 -3.77 -13.99
C ARG A 83 8.88 -3.68 -15.07
N ALA A 84 7.71 -4.21 -14.76
CA ALA A 84 6.53 -4.02 -15.61
C ALA A 84 6.28 -2.52 -15.83
N GLY A 85 5.86 -2.16 -17.04
CA GLY A 85 5.70 -0.78 -17.50
C GLY A 85 6.97 -0.13 -18.06
N HIS A 86 8.16 -0.70 -17.85
CA HIS A 86 9.44 -0.09 -18.23
C HIS A 86 10.23 -0.94 -19.22
N ARG A 87 10.63 -0.32 -20.35
CA ARG A 87 11.61 -0.94 -21.26
C ARG A 87 12.99 -0.96 -20.60
N LEU A 88 13.71 -2.06 -20.73
CA LEU A 88 15.07 -2.23 -20.20
C LEU A 88 16.03 -2.62 -21.32
N SER A 89 17.16 -1.92 -21.40
CA SER A 89 18.25 -2.21 -22.32
C SER A 89 19.33 -3.01 -21.60
N VAL A 90 19.51 -4.27 -21.98
CA VAL A 90 20.44 -5.20 -21.32
C VAL A 90 21.71 -5.34 -22.18
N PRO A 91 22.91 -5.10 -21.63
CA PRO A 91 24.15 -5.28 -22.38
C PRO A 91 24.38 -6.76 -22.70
N CYS A 92 24.84 -7.03 -23.92
CA CYS A 92 25.17 -8.36 -24.42
C CYS A 92 26.55 -8.32 -25.09
N HIS A 93 27.48 -9.19 -24.69
CA HIS A 93 28.83 -9.22 -25.24
C HIS A 93 29.05 -10.46 -26.12
N VAL A 94 29.37 -10.27 -27.39
CA VAL A 94 29.61 -11.35 -28.36
C VAL A 94 30.91 -11.13 -29.12
N ALA A 95 31.37 -12.12 -29.89
CA ALA A 95 32.50 -11.92 -30.78
C ALA A 95 32.18 -10.85 -31.82
N ALA A 96 33.16 -10.00 -32.15
CA ALA A 96 32.96 -8.89 -33.07
C ALA A 96 32.47 -9.37 -34.45
N GLY A 97 31.35 -8.83 -34.93
CA GLY A 97 30.72 -9.21 -36.18
C GLY A 97 29.83 -10.46 -36.14
N ASP A 98 29.62 -11.08 -34.97
CA ASP A 98 28.63 -12.17 -34.83
C ASP A 98 27.19 -11.60 -34.90
N THR A 99 26.31 -12.30 -35.62
CA THR A 99 24.87 -12.01 -35.58
C THR A 99 24.27 -12.51 -34.28
N VAL A 100 23.25 -11.83 -33.74
CA VAL A 100 22.65 -12.19 -32.46
C VAL A 100 21.13 -12.22 -32.56
N THR A 101 20.54 -13.29 -32.02
CA THR A 101 19.10 -13.38 -31.78
C THR A 101 18.85 -13.52 -30.28
N ALA A 102 17.79 -12.91 -29.77
CA ALA A 102 17.45 -12.94 -28.37
C ALA A 102 15.98 -13.31 -28.16
N ARG A 103 15.71 -14.11 -27.12
CA ARG A 103 14.37 -14.58 -26.76
C ARG A 103 14.16 -14.51 -25.25
N ILE A 104 12.93 -14.22 -24.84
CA ILE A 104 12.48 -14.38 -23.46
C ILE A 104 11.60 -15.61 -23.38
N HIS A 105 11.98 -16.56 -22.54
CA HIS A 105 11.14 -17.67 -22.11
C HIS A 105 10.41 -17.26 -20.84
N THR A 106 9.13 -16.96 -20.98
CA THR A 106 8.28 -16.50 -19.87
C THR A 106 7.97 -17.63 -18.88
N GLU A 107 7.55 -17.27 -17.67
CA GLU A 107 7.21 -18.24 -16.61
C GLU A 107 5.99 -19.08 -16.99
N SER A 108 5.07 -18.51 -17.76
CA SER A 108 3.88 -19.18 -18.29
C SER A 108 4.19 -20.16 -19.44
N GLY A 109 5.44 -20.23 -19.89
CA GLY A 109 5.89 -21.13 -20.96
C GLY A 109 5.81 -20.55 -22.37
N GLN A 110 5.46 -19.27 -22.54
CA GLN A 110 5.53 -18.58 -23.84
C GLN A 110 6.97 -18.18 -24.17
N THR A 111 7.31 -18.13 -25.46
CA THR A 111 8.58 -17.62 -25.97
C THR A 111 8.32 -16.33 -26.75
N LEU A 112 9.03 -15.26 -26.40
CA LEU A 112 8.94 -13.95 -27.04
C LEU A 112 10.27 -13.65 -27.73
N ASP A 113 10.26 -13.37 -29.03
CA ASP A 113 11.43 -12.82 -29.70
C ASP A 113 11.60 -11.35 -29.28
N VAL A 114 12.83 -10.94 -28.96
CA VAL A 114 13.13 -9.57 -28.50
C VAL A 114 14.19 -8.90 -29.37
N ASP A 115 14.01 -7.60 -29.57
CA ASP A 115 14.89 -6.82 -30.43
C ASP A 115 16.29 -6.72 -29.83
N VAL A 116 17.29 -6.88 -30.69
CA VAL A 116 18.69 -6.53 -30.41
C VAL A 116 18.95 -5.22 -31.15
N SER A 117 18.98 -4.12 -30.40
CA SER A 117 19.17 -2.80 -30.98
C SER A 117 20.67 -2.49 -31.17
N GLU A 118 21.06 -2.06 -32.37
CA GLU A 118 22.34 -1.40 -32.62
C GLU A 118 22.11 0.12 -32.53
N PRO A 119 22.52 0.78 -31.43
CA PRO A 119 23.54 1.80 -31.63
C PRO A 119 24.37 2.08 -30.36
N VAL A 120 25.54 1.45 -30.24
CA VAL A 120 26.85 1.99 -29.79
C VAL A 120 27.77 0.76 -29.76
N VAL A 121 28.50 0.52 -30.84
CA VAL A 121 29.45 -0.59 -30.94
C VAL A 121 30.73 -0.18 -30.20
N GLU A 122 30.82 -0.50 -28.92
CA GLU A 122 32.11 -0.52 -28.22
C GLU A 122 32.75 -1.89 -28.49
N VAL A 123 33.93 -1.90 -29.14
CA VAL A 123 34.73 -3.10 -29.38
C VAL A 123 35.89 -3.10 -28.38
N ARG A 124 36.04 -4.18 -27.63
CA ARG A 124 37.18 -4.38 -26.71
C ARG A 124 37.85 -5.71 -26.99
N ARG A 125 39.18 -5.76 -26.91
CA ARG A 125 39.93 -7.01 -27.00
C ARG A 125 40.07 -7.61 -25.60
N VAL A 126 39.42 -8.75 -25.36
CA VAL A 126 39.38 -9.44 -24.06
C VAL A 126 39.85 -10.86 -24.28
N ASP A 127 40.86 -11.29 -23.52
CA ASP A 127 41.46 -12.64 -23.61
C ASP A 127 41.87 -13.04 -25.05
N GLY A 128 42.37 -12.07 -25.81
CA GLY A 128 42.82 -12.26 -27.19
C GLY A 128 41.72 -12.20 -28.26
N VAL A 129 40.45 -12.13 -27.87
CA VAL A 129 39.27 -12.09 -28.76
C VAL A 129 38.71 -10.66 -28.82
N ALA A 130 38.38 -10.17 -30.02
CA ALA A 130 37.65 -8.91 -30.17
C ALA A 130 36.17 -9.16 -29.85
N ARG A 131 35.64 -8.47 -28.84
CA ARG A 131 34.25 -8.56 -28.40
C ARG A 131 33.52 -7.24 -28.64
N GLU A 132 32.27 -7.35 -29.07
CA GLU A 132 31.35 -6.24 -29.32
C GLU A 132 30.25 -6.24 -28.25
N ARG A 133 29.89 -5.04 -27.75
CA ARG A 133 28.72 -4.85 -26.88
C ARG A 133 27.51 -4.46 -27.71
N LEU A 134 26.49 -5.31 -27.66
CA LEU A 134 25.14 -5.09 -28.20
C LEU A 134 24.15 -4.88 -27.06
N HIS A 135 22.92 -4.49 -27.37
CA HIS A 135 21.87 -4.27 -26.38
C HIS A 135 20.60 -5.04 -26.73
N VAL A 136 20.17 -5.92 -25.82
CA VAL A 136 18.90 -6.63 -25.90
C VAL A 136 17.80 -5.80 -25.23
N GLN A 137 16.69 -5.58 -25.93
CA GLN A 137 15.58 -4.76 -25.44
C GLN A 137 14.51 -5.65 -24.79
N VAL A 138 14.46 -5.64 -23.45
CA VAL A 138 13.36 -6.24 -22.69
C VAL A 138 12.14 -5.30 -22.79
N PRO A 139 10.98 -5.81 -23.24
CA PRO A 139 9.81 -4.97 -23.48
C PRO A 139 9.12 -4.60 -22.16
N GLY A 140 8.49 -3.42 -22.14
CA GLY A 140 7.85 -2.90 -20.92
C GLY A 140 6.51 -3.54 -20.57
N ASP A 141 5.89 -4.26 -21.50
CA ASP A 141 4.65 -5.02 -21.29
C ASP A 141 4.89 -6.47 -20.83
N LEU A 142 6.14 -6.82 -20.47
CA LEU A 142 6.47 -8.10 -19.86
C LEU A 142 5.78 -8.22 -18.49
N ALA A 143 4.94 -9.25 -18.33
CA ALA A 143 4.23 -9.51 -17.08
C ALA A 143 5.21 -9.78 -15.91
N PRO A 144 4.86 -9.42 -14.67
CA PRO A 144 5.67 -9.77 -13.51
C PRO A 144 5.87 -11.28 -13.35
N GLY A 145 7.10 -11.74 -13.12
CA GLY A 145 7.42 -13.15 -12.99
C GLY A 145 8.90 -13.51 -13.13
N TRP A 146 9.17 -14.81 -13.06
CA TRP A 146 10.49 -15.43 -13.23
C TRP A 146 10.63 -15.99 -14.64
N HIS A 147 11.44 -15.32 -15.45
CA HIS A 147 11.66 -15.63 -16.86
C HIS A 147 13.12 -16.04 -17.10
N ARG A 148 13.41 -16.46 -18.33
CA ARG A 148 14.77 -16.71 -18.79
C ARG A 148 15.02 -15.91 -20.06
N LEU A 149 16.01 -15.01 -20.02
CA LEU A 149 16.53 -14.35 -21.20
C LEU A 149 17.56 -15.26 -21.85
N GLU A 150 17.41 -15.52 -23.14
CA GLU A 150 18.30 -16.36 -23.93
C GLU A 150 18.84 -15.55 -25.12
N VAL A 151 20.14 -15.66 -25.35
CA VAL A 151 20.84 -15.09 -26.49
C VAL A 151 21.53 -16.21 -27.26
N VAL A 152 21.33 -16.22 -28.58
CA VAL A 152 21.97 -17.17 -29.50
C VAL A 152 22.77 -16.38 -30.53
N SER A 153 24.08 -16.65 -30.59
CA SER A 153 24.97 -16.12 -31.61
C SER A 153 24.83 -16.92 -32.92
N GLY A 154 25.06 -16.25 -34.06
CA GLY A 154 25.18 -16.87 -35.38
C GLY A 154 26.32 -17.88 -35.50
N SER A 155 27.31 -17.85 -34.59
CA SER A 155 28.34 -18.89 -34.45
C SER A 155 27.85 -20.14 -33.71
N GLY A 156 26.61 -20.13 -33.21
CA GLY A 156 25.93 -21.26 -32.57
C GLY A 156 26.07 -21.33 -31.05
N SER A 157 26.77 -20.37 -30.41
CA SER A 157 26.84 -20.30 -28.95
C SER A 157 25.53 -19.77 -28.36
N THR A 158 25.12 -20.34 -27.24
CA THR A 158 23.91 -19.93 -26.51
C THR A 158 24.31 -19.50 -25.09
N ALA A 159 23.76 -18.38 -24.64
CA ALA A 159 23.87 -17.91 -23.27
C ALA A 159 22.47 -17.61 -22.71
N SER A 160 22.29 -17.82 -21.40
CA SER A 160 21.03 -17.52 -20.74
C SER A 160 21.24 -16.86 -19.40
N ALA A 161 20.33 -15.96 -19.04
CA ALA A 161 20.27 -15.31 -17.74
C ALA A 161 18.88 -15.49 -17.12
N VAL A 162 18.81 -15.53 -15.79
CA VAL A 162 17.53 -15.39 -15.08
C VAL A 162 17.04 -13.96 -15.27
N LEU A 163 15.78 -13.80 -15.65
CA LEU A 163 15.13 -12.49 -15.82
C LEU A 163 13.99 -12.42 -14.81
N VAL A 164 14.15 -11.62 -13.76
CA VAL A 164 13.07 -11.33 -12.80
C VAL A 164 12.36 -10.05 -13.23
N CYS A 165 11.07 -10.13 -13.53
CA CYS A 165 10.22 -8.98 -13.79
C CYS A 165 9.39 -8.67 -12.54
N ALA A 166 9.62 -7.53 -11.92
CA ALA A 166 8.88 -7.05 -10.78
C ALA A 166 7.58 -6.33 -11.20
N PRO A 167 6.57 -6.25 -10.31
CA PRO A 167 5.50 -5.28 -10.49
C PRO A 167 6.08 -3.85 -10.52
N GLU A 168 5.38 -2.92 -11.17
CA GLU A 168 5.78 -1.50 -11.17
C GLU A 168 5.84 -0.94 -9.74
N ARG A 169 4.86 -1.34 -8.92
CA ARG A 169 4.69 -0.96 -7.52
C ARG A 169 3.86 -2.03 -6.80
N LEU A 170 4.17 -2.29 -5.53
CA LEU A 170 3.33 -3.13 -4.66
C LEU A 170 1.93 -2.54 -4.50
N THR A 171 0.90 -3.35 -4.73
CA THR A 171 -0.50 -2.93 -4.55
C THR A 171 -1.02 -3.24 -3.14
N THR A 172 -0.32 -4.11 -2.41
CA THR A 172 -0.73 -4.65 -1.11
C THR A 172 -0.89 -3.61 0.00
N ALA A 173 -0.20 -2.46 -0.11
CA ALA A 173 -0.33 -1.35 0.81
C ALA A 173 -1.54 -0.43 0.54
N ALA A 174 -2.17 -0.53 -0.65
CA ALA A 174 -3.24 0.38 -1.06
C ALA A 174 -4.45 0.41 -0.10
N PRO A 175 -4.92 -0.73 0.46
CA PRO A 175 -6.02 -0.71 1.44
C PRO A 175 -5.70 0.11 2.69
N PHE A 176 -4.45 0.08 3.15
CA PHE A 176 -3.97 0.81 4.33
C PHE A 176 -3.68 2.29 4.04
N LEU A 177 -3.37 2.64 2.79
CA LEU A 177 -3.29 4.02 2.34
C LEU A 177 -4.67 4.67 2.17
N ALA A 178 -5.69 3.86 1.86
CA ALA A 178 -7.09 4.31 1.77
C ALA A 178 -7.74 4.40 3.15
N ARG A 179 -7.52 3.40 4.01
CA ARG A 179 -7.94 3.38 5.42
C ARG A 179 -6.80 2.89 6.28
N ARG A 180 -6.16 3.83 6.99
CA ARG A 180 -5.05 3.55 7.92
C ARG A 180 -5.44 2.41 8.85
N GLY A 181 -4.50 1.50 9.08
CA GLY A 181 -4.67 0.37 9.97
C GLY A 181 -3.73 0.44 11.15
N TRP A 182 -4.08 -0.25 12.22
CA TRP A 182 -3.15 -0.45 13.34
C TRP A 182 -3.05 -1.91 13.71
N GLY A 183 -2.02 -2.28 14.44
CA GLY A 183 -1.80 -3.65 14.89
C GLY A 183 -0.98 -3.70 16.15
N VAL A 184 -0.87 -4.91 16.71
CA VAL A 184 -0.09 -5.16 17.92
C VAL A 184 1.28 -5.70 17.53
N ALA A 185 2.35 -5.09 18.05
CA ALA A 185 3.69 -5.68 17.97
C ALA A 185 3.98 -6.48 19.25
N ALA A 186 4.28 -7.76 19.10
CA ALA A 186 4.52 -8.67 20.20
C ALA A 186 5.77 -9.52 19.97
N GLN A 187 6.55 -9.68 21.05
CA GLN A 187 7.58 -10.69 21.13
C GLN A 187 6.89 -12.01 21.48
N GLY A 188 6.36 -12.70 20.47
CA GLY A 188 5.49 -13.87 20.67
C GLY A 188 6.04 -14.93 21.65
N TYR A 189 7.35 -15.19 21.66
CA TYR A 189 7.98 -16.10 22.63
C TYR A 189 7.78 -15.70 24.10
N SER A 190 7.56 -14.41 24.40
CA SER A 190 7.39 -13.90 25.77
C SER A 190 5.95 -13.94 26.27
N VAL A 191 4.99 -14.29 25.42
CA VAL A 191 3.57 -14.30 25.75
C VAL A 191 3.11 -15.74 25.87
N THR A 192 2.80 -16.19 27.09
CA THR A 192 2.38 -17.58 27.37
C THR A 192 0.92 -17.65 27.80
N SER A 193 0.28 -18.80 27.62
CA SER A 193 -1.00 -19.19 28.20
C SER A 193 -0.79 -20.21 29.33
N ALA A 194 -1.89 -20.70 29.91
CA ALA A 194 -1.83 -21.80 30.87
C ALA A 194 -1.30 -23.12 30.28
N ASP A 195 -1.44 -23.30 28.97
CA ASP A 195 -1.08 -24.54 28.26
C ASP A 195 0.28 -24.48 27.55
N SER A 196 0.93 -23.31 27.54
CA SER A 196 2.28 -23.15 26.98
C SER A 196 3.33 -23.99 27.71
N TRP A 197 4.37 -24.37 26.99
CA TRP A 197 5.48 -25.16 27.54
C TRP A 197 6.64 -24.24 27.98
N GLY A 198 6.36 -23.17 28.72
CA GLY A 198 7.37 -22.23 29.21
C GLY A 198 7.89 -21.22 28.17
N ILE A 199 7.32 -21.21 26.97
CA ILE A 199 7.56 -20.22 25.90
C ILE A 199 6.27 -20.02 25.12
N GLY A 200 6.05 -18.83 24.59
CA GLY A 200 4.91 -18.56 23.72
C GLY A 200 5.05 -19.27 22.37
N ASP A 201 4.01 -20.01 21.97
CA ASP A 201 3.96 -20.81 20.75
C ASP A 201 2.87 -20.33 19.77
N ALA A 202 2.62 -21.06 18.68
CA ALA A 202 1.65 -20.69 17.67
C ALA A 202 0.21 -20.56 18.23
N ALA A 203 -0.17 -21.36 19.23
CA ALA A 203 -1.50 -21.27 19.84
C ALA A 203 -1.67 -19.96 20.60
N ASP A 204 -0.62 -19.53 21.32
CA ASP A 204 -0.59 -18.26 22.04
C ASP A 204 -0.66 -17.05 21.09
N MET A 205 0.06 -17.12 19.96
CA MET A 205 0.03 -16.08 18.93
C MET A 205 -1.35 -15.94 18.30
N ALA A 206 -2.04 -17.06 18.04
CA ALA A 206 -3.41 -17.04 17.52
C ALA A 206 -4.40 -16.44 18.53
N ALA A 207 -4.28 -16.82 19.80
CA ALA A 207 -5.13 -16.29 20.87
C ALA A 207 -4.90 -14.78 21.07
N LEU A 208 -3.65 -14.30 20.96
CA LEU A 208 -3.34 -12.87 21.01
C LEU A 208 -3.95 -12.09 19.83
N ALA A 209 -3.91 -12.66 18.61
CA ALA A 209 -4.57 -12.05 17.45
C ALA A 209 -6.09 -11.94 17.65
N GLU A 210 -6.73 -13.02 18.14
CA GLU A 210 -8.17 -13.06 18.42
C GLU A 210 -8.60 -12.10 19.53
N LEU A 211 -7.70 -11.76 20.45
CA LEU A 211 -7.94 -10.79 21.51
C LEU A 211 -7.90 -9.34 20.98
N ALA A 212 -6.93 -9.03 20.12
CA ALA A 212 -6.76 -7.66 19.61
C ALA A 212 -7.74 -7.29 18.49
N ALA A 213 -8.12 -8.26 17.63
CA ALA A 213 -8.95 -8.00 16.45
C ALA A 213 -10.33 -7.36 16.75
N PRO A 214 -11.07 -7.73 17.82
CA PRO A 214 -12.34 -7.09 18.17
C PRO A 214 -12.23 -5.59 18.48
N HIS A 215 -11.05 -5.09 18.85
CA HIS A 215 -10.78 -3.67 19.06
C HIS A 215 -10.47 -2.91 17.75
N GLY A 216 -10.40 -3.60 16.61
CA GLY A 216 -10.08 -3.00 15.30
C GLY A 216 -8.64 -3.21 14.84
N ALA A 217 -7.83 -4.00 15.56
CA ALA A 217 -6.49 -4.34 15.11
C ALA A 217 -6.54 -5.10 13.77
N ASP A 218 -5.73 -4.66 12.82
CA ASP A 218 -5.62 -5.19 11.47
C ASP A 218 -4.46 -6.17 11.30
N PHE A 219 -3.49 -6.15 12.22
CA PHE A 219 -2.34 -7.05 12.18
C PHE A 219 -1.75 -7.39 13.55
N LEU A 220 -1.03 -8.52 13.59
CA LEU A 220 -0.13 -8.91 14.67
C LEU A 220 1.29 -8.98 14.11
N LEU A 221 2.16 -8.05 14.50
CA LEU A 221 3.58 -8.07 14.16
C LEU A 221 4.34 -8.94 15.17
N LEU A 222 4.98 -9.99 14.67
CA LEU A 222 5.78 -10.92 15.43
C LEU A 222 7.26 -10.70 15.16
N HIS A 223 8.08 -10.97 16.18
CA HIS A 223 9.52 -11.19 16.06
C HIS A 223 9.90 -12.19 14.94
N PRO A 224 11.17 -12.25 14.54
CA PRO A 224 11.59 -13.23 13.55
C PRO A 224 11.34 -14.67 14.02
N LEU A 225 10.66 -15.47 13.18
CA LEU A 225 10.21 -16.84 13.49
C LEU A 225 11.18 -17.93 12.98
N HIS A 226 12.41 -17.51 12.67
CA HIS A 226 13.46 -18.27 12.01
C HIS A 226 13.94 -19.48 12.82
N ALA A 227 14.43 -20.50 12.13
CA ALA A 227 15.00 -21.68 12.75
C ALA A 227 16.18 -21.32 13.66
N VAL A 228 16.19 -21.92 14.84
CA VAL A 228 17.28 -21.88 15.82
C VAL A 228 17.95 -23.25 15.92
N GLU A 229 19.02 -23.35 16.70
CA GLU A 229 19.78 -24.58 16.90
C GLU A 229 18.86 -25.78 17.24
N PRO A 230 18.93 -26.88 16.47
CA PRO A 230 18.22 -28.10 16.81
C PRO A 230 18.91 -28.79 17.99
N GLY A 231 18.12 -29.27 18.96
CA GLY A 231 18.65 -29.93 20.16
C GLY A 231 18.62 -29.06 21.42
N ALA A 232 19.64 -29.17 22.26
CA ALA A 232 19.57 -28.77 23.68
C ALA A 232 19.83 -27.28 23.98
N GLU A 233 20.49 -26.54 23.08
CA GLU A 233 20.88 -25.14 23.34
C GLU A 233 20.42 -24.18 22.23
N PRO A 234 19.10 -23.96 22.07
CA PRO A 234 18.60 -22.95 21.14
C PRO A 234 19.08 -21.54 21.50
N ALA A 235 19.43 -20.74 20.49
CA ALA A 235 19.81 -19.35 20.68
C ALA A 235 18.64 -18.52 21.26
N ASP A 236 18.95 -17.56 22.14
CA ASP A 236 17.97 -16.65 22.72
C ASP A 236 17.51 -15.57 21.73
N SER A 237 18.44 -15.02 20.94
CA SER A 237 18.17 -13.94 19.99
C SER A 237 17.48 -14.45 18.72
N PRO A 238 16.28 -13.94 18.37
CA PRO A 238 15.64 -14.27 17.10
C PRO A 238 16.36 -13.65 15.88
N TYR A 239 17.29 -12.71 16.10
CA TYR A 239 18.14 -12.11 15.07
C TYR A 239 19.46 -12.85 14.86
N SER A 240 19.64 -13.98 15.54
CA SER A 240 20.78 -14.88 15.39
C SER A 240 20.35 -16.29 14.99
N PRO A 241 19.53 -16.45 13.92
CA PRO A 241 19.03 -17.76 13.53
C PRO A 241 20.10 -18.63 12.85
N VAL A 242 19.85 -19.94 12.82
CA VAL A 242 20.64 -20.89 12.02
C VAL A 242 20.19 -20.93 10.57
N SER A 243 18.94 -20.55 10.28
CA SER A 243 18.46 -20.32 8.92
C SER A 243 17.36 -19.28 8.90
N ARG A 244 17.41 -18.36 7.94
CA ARG A 244 16.32 -17.39 7.69
C ARG A 244 15.21 -17.92 6.81
N ARG A 245 15.41 -19.09 6.21
CA ARG A 245 14.41 -19.73 5.34
C ARG A 245 13.45 -20.59 6.15
N PHE A 246 13.94 -21.31 7.14
CA PHE A 246 13.17 -22.31 7.89
C PHE A 246 12.64 -21.76 9.22
N LEU A 247 11.64 -22.43 9.79
CA LEU A 247 10.93 -22.00 11.00
C LEU A 247 11.51 -22.64 12.26
N SER A 248 11.41 -21.94 13.39
CA SER A 248 11.78 -22.49 14.70
C SER A 248 10.82 -23.60 15.14
N ALA A 249 11.38 -24.70 15.64
CA ALA A 249 10.60 -25.76 16.29
C ALA A 249 9.90 -25.26 17.57
N LEU A 250 10.42 -24.19 18.20
CA LEU A 250 9.84 -23.59 19.41
C LEU A 250 8.45 -22.98 19.19
N LEU A 251 8.02 -22.82 17.94
CA LEU A 251 6.68 -22.35 17.58
C LEU A 251 5.61 -23.45 17.70
N VAL A 252 6.04 -24.72 17.76
CA VAL A 252 5.11 -25.85 17.68
C VAL A 252 4.41 -26.06 19.02
N HIS A 253 3.10 -25.87 19.02
CA HIS A 253 2.22 -26.34 20.09
C HIS A 253 1.94 -27.84 19.91
N VAL A 254 2.64 -28.69 20.68
CA VAL A 254 2.57 -30.15 20.53
C VAL A 254 1.14 -30.71 20.62
N PRO A 255 0.29 -30.27 21.57
CA PRO A 255 -1.09 -30.77 21.66
C PRO A 255 -1.98 -30.50 20.43
N ASP A 256 -1.65 -29.49 19.61
CA ASP A 256 -2.42 -29.12 18.41
C ASP A 256 -2.00 -29.93 17.17
N ILE A 257 -0.96 -30.76 17.27
CA ILE A 257 -0.59 -31.67 16.19
C ILE A 257 -1.67 -32.75 16.07
N PRO A 258 -2.32 -32.95 14.91
CA PRO A 258 -3.42 -33.91 14.78
C PRO A 258 -3.06 -35.33 15.25
N GLU A 259 -1.83 -35.76 15.00
CA GLU A 259 -1.32 -37.07 15.39
C GLU A 259 -1.14 -37.23 16.91
N PHE A 260 -1.07 -36.13 17.69
CA PHE A 260 -0.98 -36.18 19.16
C PHE A 260 -2.20 -36.87 19.78
N ALA A 261 -3.40 -36.61 19.26
CA ALA A 261 -4.65 -37.18 19.77
C ALA A 261 -4.74 -38.71 19.61
N ALA A 262 -3.92 -39.29 18.72
CA ALA A 262 -3.86 -40.74 18.49
C ALA A 262 -2.86 -41.46 19.41
N LEU A 263 -2.06 -40.74 20.20
CA LEU A 263 -1.23 -41.34 21.25
C LEU A 263 -2.09 -41.95 22.37
N PRO A 264 -1.60 -42.96 23.11
CA PRO A 264 -2.27 -43.44 24.31
C PRO A 264 -2.49 -42.32 25.33
N ALA A 265 -3.64 -42.29 26.01
CA ALA A 265 -3.97 -41.23 26.96
C ALA A 265 -2.90 -40.99 28.05
N ALA A 266 -2.29 -42.07 28.55
CA ALA A 266 -1.21 -41.97 29.53
C ALA A 266 0.04 -41.26 28.99
N GLU A 267 0.36 -41.45 27.70
CA GLU A 267 1.47 -40.75 27.04
C GLU A 267 1.11 -39.28 26.78
N GLN A 268 -0.13 -38.98 26.40
CA GLN A 268 -0.60 -37.60 26.28
C GLN A 268 -0.48 -36.85 27.61
N ASP A 269 -0.90 -37.48 28.71
CA ASP A 269 -0.82 -36.91 30.06
C ASP A 269 0.64 -36.70 30.50
N GLU A 270 1.52 -37.66 30.22
CA GLU A 270 2.97 -37.53 30.49
C GLU A 270 3.58 -36.34 29.74
N LEU A 271 3.28 -36.19 28.45
CA LEU A 271 3.80 -35.10 27.63
C LEU A 271 3.26 -33.74 28.08
N ARG A 272 1.96 -33.63 28.40
CA ARG A 272 1.38 -32.41 28.98
C ARG A 272 2.02 -32.05 30.32
N ALA A 273 2.29 -33.06 31.18
CA ALA A 273 2.96 -32.84 32.46
C ALA A 273 4.41 -32.34 32.28
N ALA A 274 5.13 -32.83 31.26
CA ALA A 274 6.47 -32.35 30.93
C ALA A 274 6.46 -30.86 30.54
N GLY A 275 5.53 -30.45 29.66
CA GLY A 275 5.33 -29.04 29.29
C GLY A 275 4.97 -28.17 30.49
N ALA A 276 4.01 -28.60 31.32
CA ALA A 276 3.61 -27.89 32.52
C ALA A 276 4.76 -27.72 33.53
N ALA A 277 5.70 -28.68 33.59
CA ALA A 277 6.88 -28.56 34.44
C ALA A 277 7.85 -27.45 33.96
N VAL A 278 7.95 -27.23 32.64
CA VAL A 278 8.73 -26.12 32.06
C VAL A 278 8.01 -24.79 32.33
N GLN A 279 6.69 -24.73 32.16
CA GLN A 279 5.89 -23.54 32.51
C GLN A 279 6.06 -23.16 33.99
N ALA A 280 5.96 -24.11 34.91
CA ALA A 280 6.20 -23.88 36.34
C ALA A 280 7.65 -23.51 36.67
N ARG A 281 8.62 -23.79 35.77
CA ARG A 281 10.00 -23.31 35.89
C ARG A 281 10.08 -21.84 35.51
N LEU A 282 9.50 -21.43 34.38
CA LEU A 282 9.39 -20.02 33.96
C LEU A 282 8.78 -19.17 35.07
N GLU A 283 7.66 -19.60 35.65
CA GLU A 283 6.96 -18.86 36.72
C GLU A 283 7.80 -18.66 37.97
N ARG A 284 8.70 -19.60 38.27
CA ARG A 284 9.60 -19.51 39.44
C ARG A 284 10.85 -18.69 39.16
N SER A 285 11.41 -18.79 37.95
CA SER A 285 12.64 -18.07 37.57
C SER A 285 12.37 -16.64 37.13
N GLY A 286 11.19 -16.35 36.58
CA GLY A 286 10.87 -15.10 35.91
C GLY A 286 11.60 -14.91 34.57
N ALA A 287 12.16 -15.99 34.01
CA ALA A 287 12.94 -15.97 32.77
C ALA A 287 12.69 -17.24 31.94
N ILE A 288 12.58 -17.07 30.62
CA ILE A 288 12.37 -18.13 29.64
C ILE A 288 13.63 -18.99 29.55
N ASP A 289 13.47 -20.31 29.66
CA ASP A 289 14.55 -21.28 29.64
C ASP A 289 14.42 -22.17 28.40
N ARG A 290 14.91 -21.67 27.26
CA ARG A 290 14.85 -22.36 25.95
C ARG A 290 15.48 -23.77 25.98
N PRO A 291 16.62 -24.01 26.66
CA PRO A 291 17.12 -25.37 26.84
C PRO A 291 16.12 -26.32 27.52
N ALA A 292 15.44 -25.87 28.58
CA ALA A 292 14.41 -26.67 29.24
C ALA A 292 13.19 -26.91 28.33
N VAL A 293 12.78 -25.92 27.54
CA VAL A 293 11.73 -26.07 26.53
C VAL A 293 12.12 -27.13 25.51
N ALA A 294 13.32 -27.03 24.93
CA ALA A 294 13.79 -27.95 23.90
C ALA A 294 13.93 -29.39 24.42
N ALA A 295 14.36 -29.55 25.67
CA ALA A 295 14.45 -30.84 26.34
C ALA A 295 13.08 -31.52 26.56
N ALA A 296 11.99 -30.75 26.66
CA ALA A 296 10.63 -31.28 26.70
C ALA A 296 10.06 -31.50 25.29
N LEU A 297 10.31 -30.56 24.37
CA LEU A 297 9.73 -30.51 23.04
C LEU A 297 10.23 -31.65 22.13
N TRP A 298 11.54 -31.84 21.99
CA TRP A 298 12.08 -32.82 21.03
C TRP A 298 11.69 -34.28 21.33
N PRO A 299 11.69 -34.75 22.59
CA PRO A 299 11.13 -36.06 22.91
C PRO A 299 9.65 -36.21 22.55
N ALA A 300 8.86 -35.16 22.76
CA ALA A 300 7.44 -35.16 22.41
C ALA A 300 7.24 -35.23 20.90
N LEU A 301 7.97 -34.42 20.12
CA LEU A 301 7.92 -34.43 18.66
C LEU A 301 8.30 -35.79 18.07
N ARG A 302 9.33 -36.47 18.61
CA ARG A 302 9.70 -37.83 18.16
C ARG A 302 8.59 -38.84 18.39
N ARG A 303 7.91 -38.78 19.54
CA ARG A 303 6.79 -39.68 19.84
C ARG A 303 5.60 -39.43 18.93
N VAL A 304 5.26 -38.17 18.67
CA VAL A 304 4.16 -37.78 17.78
C VAL A 304 4.48 -38.12 16.31
N HIS A 305 5.71 -37.89 15.85
CA HIS A 305 6.16 -38.23 14.49
C HIS A 305 6.06 -39.74 14.19
N ALA A 306 6.28 -40.58 15.19
CA ALA A 306 6.16 -42.05 15.07
C ALA A 306 4.71 -42.54 14.92
N VAL A 307 3.70 -41.70 15.17
CA VAL A 307 2.29 -42.03 14.97
C VAL A 307 1.98 -42.05 13.46
N PRO A 308 1.38 -43.14 12.92
CA PRO A 308 1.01 -43.18 11.52
C PRO A 308 0.03 -42.07 11.14
N ARG A 309 0.41 -41.27 10.13
CA ARG A 309 -0.45 -40.24 9.55
C ARG A 309 -1.59 -40.88 8.74
N THR A 310 -2.73 -40.19 8.67
CA THR A 310 -3.80 -40.58 7.74
C THR A 310 -3.35 -40.41 6.29
N PRO A 311 -3.97 -41.08 5.31
CA PRO A 311 -3.63 -40.92 3.90
C PRO A 311 -3.67 -39.45 3.42
N GLU A 312 -4.63 -38.67 3.90
CA GLU A 312 -4.76 -37.25 3.58
C GLU A 312 -3.59 -36.42 4.15
N ARG A 313 -3.19 -36.70 5.39
CA ARG A 313 -2.05 -36.04 6.05
C ARG A 313 -0.73 -36.40 5.38
N GLU A 314 -0.54 -37.66 5.01
CA GLU A 314 0.65 -38.10 4.28
C GLU A 314 0.74 -37.43 2.91
N ALA A 315 -0.38 -37.28 2.19
CA ALA A 315 -0.43 -36.55 0.93
C ALA A 315 -0.10 -35.05 1.11
N ALA A 316 -0.59 -34.42 2.17
CA ALA A 316 -0.28 -33.02 2.49
C ALA A 316 1.21 -32.83 2.84
N TYR A 317 1.80 -33.75 3.61
CA TYR A 317 3.23 -33.73 3.91
C TYR A 317 4.09 -33.92 2.64
N ALA A 318 3.72 -34.86 1.76
CA ALA A 318 4.39 -35.07 0.49
C ALA A 318 4.31 -33.82 -0.42
N ALA A 319 3.16 -33.14 -0.46
CA ALA A 319 2.98 -31.89 -1.20
C ALA A 319 3.86 -30.76 -0.64
N PHE A 320 3.91 -30.61 0.69
CA PHE A 320 4.79 -29.65 1.35
C PHE A 320 6.25 -29.86 0.97
N ARG A 321 6.74 -31.11 0.99
CA ARG A 321 8.11 -31.45 0.62
C ARG A 321 8.42 -31.13 -0.83
N ALA A 322 7.50 -31.47 -1.75
CA ALA A 322 7.66 -31.18 -3.16
C ALA A 322 7.75 -29.66 -3.42
N GLU A 323 6.96 -28.86 -2.70
CA GLU A 323 6.96 -27.40 -2.82
C GLU A 323 8.21 -26.76 -2.20
N ALA A 324 8.66 -27.26 -1.03
CA ALA A 324 9.84 -26.74 -0.34
C ALA A 324 11.16 -27.07 -1.08
N GLY A 325 11.17 -28.15 -1.87
CA GLY A 325 12.30 -28.52 -2.72
C GLY A 325 13.55 -28.98 -1.94
N PRO A 326 14.70 -29.10 -2.63
CA PRO A 326 15.90 -29.75 -2.07
C PRO A 326 16.50 -29.02 -0.87
N GLY A 327 16.30 -27.71 -0.74
CA GLY A 327 16.78 -26.95 0.42
C GLY A 327 16.20 -27.46 1.75
N LEU A 328 14.97 -27.99 1.75
CA LEU A 328 14.39 -28.63 2.95
C LEU A 328 15.12 -29.92 3.31
N ASP A 329 15.51 -30.72 2.30
CA ASP A 329 16.24 -31.96 2.50
C ASP A 329 17.63 -31.72 3.08
N ASP A 330 18.29 -30.63 2.65
CA ASP A 330 19.61 -30.24 3.16
C ASP A 330 19.52 -29.65 4.57
N PHE A 331 18.54 -28.79 4.84
CA PHE A 331 18.33 -28.27 6.20
C PHE A 331 18.03 -29.38 7.21
N ALA A 332 17.20 -30.35 6.82
CA ALA A 332 16.88 -31.49 7.67
C ALA A 332 18.09 -32.40 7.89
N LEU A 333 18.92 -32.60 6.86
CA LEU A 333 20.17 -33.35 6.99
C LEU A 333 21.16 -32.64 7.92
N TRP A 334 21.36 -31.33 7.72
CA TRP A 334 22.18 -30.51 8.61
C TRP A 334 21.71 -30.62 10.06
N SER A 335 20.40 -30.55 10.29
CA SER A 335 19.83 -30.66 11.63
C SER A 335 20.12 -32.01 12.27
N ALA A 336 19.93 -33.11 11.52
CA ALA A 336 20.22 -34.46 11.99
C ALA A 336 21.72 -34.70 12.25
N LEU A 337 22.60 -34.08 11.45
CA LEU A 337 24.05 -34.08 11.67
C LEU A 337 24.39 -33.32 12.96
N ARG A 338 23.74 -32.17 13.19
CA ARG A 338 24.04 -31.29 14.32
C ARG A 338 23.63 -31.88 15.67
N THR A 339 22.59 -32.71 15.68
CA THR A 339 22.09 -33.41 16.89
C THR A 339 22.72 -34.79 17.10
N ALA A 340 23.68 -35.19 16.26
CA ALA A 340 24.35 -36.48 16.36
C ALA A 340 25.55 -36.43 17.33
N ASP A 341 25.60 -37.34 18.30
CA ASP A 341 26.70 -37.42 19.28
C ASP A 341 28.06 -37.85 18.68
N ASP A 342 28.03 -38.47 17.49
CA ASP A 342 29.16 -39.10 16.79
C ASP A 342 29.62 -38.33 15.54
N VAL A 343 29.02 -37.17 15.25
CA VAL A 343 29.45 -36.27 14.16
C VAL A 343 30.12 -35.02 14.76
N PRO A 344 31.43 -34.80 14.55
CA PRO A 344 32.13 -33.69 15.18
C PRO A 344 31.78 -32.34 14.53
N GLY A 345 31.46 -31.34 15.35
CA GLY A 345 31.05 -30.00 14.89
C GLY A 345 32.00 -29.31 13.89
N PRO A 346 33.32 -29.15 14.20
CA PRO A 346 34.25 -28.45 13.32
C PRO A 346 34.53 -29.14 11.97
N GLU A 347 34.16 -30.41 11.83
CA GLU A 347 34.43 -31.22 10.64
C GLU A 347 33.44 -30.93 9.50
N LEU A 348 32.33 -30.25 9.76
CA LEU A 348 31.36 -29.83 8.72
C LEU A 348 31.96 -28.85 7.70
N ALA A 349 33.14 -28.29 7.97
CA ALA A 349 33.91 -27.49 7.00
C ALA A 349 34.65 -28.35 5.95
N ASP A 350 34.74 -29.67 6.12
CA ASP A 350 35.31 -30.59 5.13
C ASP A 350 34.32 -30.77 3.96
N PRO A 351 34.78 -30.65 2.69
CA PRO A 351 33.94 -30.95 1.52
C PRO A 351 33.23 -32.31 1.54
N ALA A 352 33.75 -33.32 2.24
CA ALA A 352 33.09 -34.62 2.41
C ALA A 352 31.79 -34.54 3.23
N TRP A 353 31.67 -33.51 4.08
CA TRP A 353 30.49 -33.24 4.90
C TRP A 353 29.59 -32.14 4.33
N ALA A 354 29.94 -31.51 3.20
CA ALA A 354 29.09 -30.54 2.51
C ALA A 354 27.83 -31.22 1.90
N PRO A 355 26.78 -30.46 1.51
CA PRO A 355 25.65 -31.01 0.79
C PRO A 355 26.09 -31.84 -0.44
N GLY A 356 25.63 -33.09 -0.53
CA GLY A 356 26.04 -34.03 -1.59
C GLY A 356 27.42 -34.70 -1.38
N GLY A 357 28.14 -34.39 -0.31
CA GLY A 357 29.40 -35.03 0.07
C GLY A 357 29.21 -36.47 0.58
N GLU A 358 30.23 -37.30 0.43
CA GLU A 358 30.17 -38.74 0.76
C GLU A 358 29.73 -39.02 2.20
N HIS A 359 30.23 -38.25 3.17
CA HIS A 359 29.89 -38.44 4.58
C HIS A 359 28.47 -37.94 4.90
N ALA A 360 28.07 -36.81 4.33
CA ALA A 360 26.72 -36.27 4.49
C ALA A 360 25.66 -37.22 3.92
N GLU A 361 25.88 -37.76 2.72
CA GLU A 361 24.95 -38.69 2.07
C GLU A 361 24.87 -40.06 2.76
N ARG A 362 25.97 -40.51 3.39
CA ARG A 362 25.94 -41.69 4.27
C ARG A 362 24.98 -41.45 5.44
N VAL A 363 25.10 -40.31 6.14
CA VAL A 363 24.18 -39.98 7.26
C VAL A 363 22.75 -39.83 6.78
N ARG A 364 22.52 -39.24 5.60
CA ARG A 364 21.18 -39.13 5.00
C ARG A 364 20.48 -40.49 4.88
N THR A 365 21.25 -41.54 4.57
CA THR A 365 20.73 -42.90 4.42
C THR A 365 20.65 -43.64 5.76
N GLU A 366 21.71 -43.57 6.57
CA GLU A 366 21.81 -44.30 7.85
C GLU A 366 20.86 -43.74 8.93
N ARG A 367 20.49 -42.44 8.83
CA ARG A 367 19.61 -41.74 9.77
C ARG A 367 18.37 -41.16 9.10
N ALA A 368 17.83 -41.86 8.11
CA ALA A 368 16.70 -41.38 7.31
C ALA A 368 15.49 -40.95 8.16
N ASP A 369 15.19 -41.65 9.25
CA ASP A 369 14.07 -41.33 10.15
C ASP A 369 14.27 -40.01 10.91
N GLU A 370 15.49 -39.72 11.39
CA GLU A 370 15.79 -38.45 12.07
C GLU A 370 15.81 -37.28 11.07
N VAL A 371 16.31 -37.51 9.85
CA VAL A 371 16.20 -36.50 8.77
C VAL A 371 14.72 -36.24 8.44
N ASP A 372 13.89 -37.29 8.35
CA ASP A 372 12.44 -37.11 8.12
C ASP A 372 11.74 -36.39 9.28
N LEU A 373 12.14 -36.63 10.53
CA LEU A 373 11.64 -35.88 11.70
C LEU A 373 11.85 -34.37 11.51
N HIS A 374 13.06 -33.93 11.13
CA HIS A 374 13.34 -32.51 10.93
C HIS A 374 12.56 -31.90 9.76
N ARG A 375 12.34 -32.65 8.67
CA ARG A 375 11.46 -32.24 7.57
C ARG A 375 10.01 -32.08 8.04
N TRP A 376 9.53 -33.06 8.81
CA TRP A 376 8.18 -33.08 9.34
C TRP A 376 7.93 -31.94 10.33
N VAL A 377 8.91 -31.60 11.18
CA VAL A 377 8.80 -30.45 12.10
C VAL A 377 8.62 -29.13 11.33
N GLN A 378 9.32 -28.95 10.20
CA GLN A 378 9.12 -27.77 9.35
C GLN A 378 7.70 -27.71 8.76
N TRP A 379 7.14 -28.85 8.37
CA TRP A 379 5.76 -28.93 7.90
C TRP A 379 4.75 -28.59 8.99
N VAL A 380 4.92 -29.15 10.20
CA VAL A 380 4.06 -28.87 11.35
C VAL A 380 4.12 -27.39 11.75
N ALA A 381 5.31 -26.80 11.83
CA ALA A 381 5.47 -25.39 12.13
C ALA A 381 4.81 -24.49 11.07
N ALA A 382 4.95 -24.83 9.79
CA ALA A 382 4.32 -24.09 8.70
C ALA A 382 2.77 -24.21 8.73
N GLU A 383 2.25 -25.38 9.07
CA GLU A 383 0.81 -25.62 9.24
C GLU A 383 0.24 -24.82 10.41
N GLN A 384 0.91 -24.83 11.57
CA GLN A 384 0.44 -24.07 12.72
C GLN A 384 0.54 -22.56 12.48
N LEU A 385 1.59 -22.05 11.83
CA LEU A 385 1.66 -20.63 11.45
C LEU A 385 0.56 -20.25 10.44
N ALA A 386 0.23 -21.14 9.50
CA ALA A 386 -0.92 -20.94 8.62
C ALA A 386 -2.24 -20.89 9.41
N ALA A 387 -2.39 -21.68 10.46
CA ALA A 387 -3.55 -21.62 11.36
C ALA A 387 -3.61 -20.30 12.13
N VAL A 388 -2.48 -19.75 12.60
CA VAL A 388 -2.43 -18.40 13.21
C VAL A 388 -2.96 -17.36 12.23
N GLN A 389 -2.48 -17.38 10.99
CA GLN A 389 -2.90 -16.44 9.96
C GLN A 389 -4.39 -16.54 9.63
N GLN A 390 -4.91 -17.77 9.51
CA GLN A 390 -6.33 -18.00 9.26
C GLN A 390 -7.19 -17.50 10.42
N ARG A 391 -6.80 -17.78 11.67
CA ARG A 391 -7.52 -17.32 12.87
C ARG A 391 -7.50 -15.81 13.01
N ALA A 392 -6.35 -15.17 12.78
CA ALA A 392 -6.22 -13.71 12.79
C ALA A 392 -7.18 -13.06 11.78
N ARG A 393 -7.20 -13.55 10.53
CA ARG A 393 -8.13 -13.05 9.50
C ARG A 393 -9.59 -13.33 9.81
N ALA A 394 -9.91 -14.52 10.34
CA ALA A 394 -11.26 -14.87 10.75
C ALA A 394 -11.77 -14.01 11.91
N ALA A 395 -10.88 -13.55 12.79
CA ALA A 395 -11.18 -12.64 13.89
C ALA A 395 -11.40 -11.18 13.43
N GLY A 396 -11.09 -10.85 12.17
CA GLY A 396 -11.33 -9.52 11.58
C GLY A 396 -10.07 -8.76 11.16
N MET A 397 -8.88 -9.31 11.36
CA MET A 397 -7.64 -8.66 10.92
C MET A 397 -7.52 -8.65 9.40
N ARG A 398 -7.38 -7.46 8.79
CA ARG A 398 -7.23 -7.32 7.33
C ARG A 398 -5.95 -7.95 6.79
N MET A 399 -4.84 -7.68 7.47
CA MET A 399 -3.54 -8.23 7.11
C MET A 399 -3.38 -9.61 7.73
N GLY A 400 -3.69 -9.72 9.02
CA GLY A 400 -3.36 -10.87 9.85
C GLY A 400 -1.94 -10.75 10.42
N VAL A 401 -1.15 -11.80 10.31
CA VAL A 401 0.22 -11.87 10.82
C VAL A 401 1.18 -11.09 9.91
N MET A 402 1.97 -10.22 10.52
CA MET A 402 3.19 -9.67 9.94
C MET A 402 4.39 -10.35 10.61
N VAL A 403 5.29 -10.92 9.82
CA VAL A 403 6.52 -11.55 10.35
C VAL A 403 7.72 -10.66 10.12
N ASP A 404 8.70 -10.73 11.01
CA ASP A 404 9.95 -10.00 10.87
C ASP A 404 11.04 -10.87 10.21
N LEU A 405 11.87 -10.27 9.37
CA LEU A 405 12.96 -10.92 8.66
C LEU A 405 14.30 -10.35 9.12
N ALA A 406 15.06 -11.16 9.85
CA ALA A 406 16.39 -10.82 10.32
C ALA A 406 17.37 -10.58 9.15
N VAL A 407 18.39 -9.77 9.43
CA VAL A 407 19.42 -9.34 8.44
C VAL A 407 20.25 -10.51 7.90
N GLY A 408 20.59 -11.48 8.74
CA GLY A 408 21.43 -12.62 8.35
C GLY A 408 21.38 -13.79 9.34
N ALA A 409 22.11 -14.85 9.04
CA ALA A 409 22.34 -16.00 9.91
C ALA A 409 23.78 -15.95 10.47
N THR A 410 23.99 -16.50 11.67
CA THR A 410 25.27 -16.45 12.40
C THR A 410 26.31 -17.44 11.84
N ARG A 411 27.50 -17.50 12.47
CA ARG A 411 28.62 -18.35 12.05
C ARG A 411 28.37 -19.83 12.37
N GLU A 412 28.81 -20.74 11.50
CA GLU A 412 28.66 -22.21 11.64
C GLU A 412 27.20 -22.71 11.64
N THR A 413 26.33 -22.04 10.87
CA THR A 413 24.89 -22.30 10.82
C THR A 413 24.46 -23.13 9.61
N ALA A 414 23.18 -23.55 9.58
CA ALA A 414 22.59 -24.27 8.47
C ALA A 414 22.72 -23.48 7.15
N ASP A 415 22.40 -22.19 7.16
CA ASP A 415 22.52 -21.34 5.95
C ASP A 415 23.98 -21.27 5.47
N ALA A 416 24.95 -21.15 6.37
CA ALA A 416 26.37 -21.16 6.01
C ALA A 416 26.79 -22.49 5.36
N TRP A 417 26.27 -23.61 5.85
CA TRP A 417 26.56 -24.95 5.32
C TRP A 417 25.86 -25.22 3.97
N MET A 418 24.60 -24.82 3.83
CA MET A 418 23.79 -25.06 2.63
C MET A 418 24.12 -24.12 1.48
N LEU A 419 24.40 -22.84 1.77
CA LEU A 419 24.51 -21.80 0.75
C LEU A 419 25.95 -21.59 0.26
N GLY A 420 26.92 -22.28 0.86
CA GLY A 420 28.29 -22.37 0.37
C GLY A 420 28.92 -21.00 0.08
N ASP A 421 29.38 -20.81 -1.16
CA ASP A 421 30.08 -19.60 -1.61
C ASP A 421 29.16 -18.41 -1.93
N VAL A 422 27.84 -18.55 -1.77
CA VAL A 422 26.88 -17.43 -1.84
C VAL A 422 26.95 -16.54 -0.60
N LEU A 423 27.52 -17.03 0.51
CA LEU A 423 27.84 -16.27 1.71
C LEU A 423 29.36 -16.03 1.82
N VAL A 424 29.76 -15.08 2.68
CA VAL A 424 31.17 -14.76 2.91
C VAL A 424 31.59 -15.03 4.37
N PRO A 425 32.09 -16.24 4.69
CA PRO A 425 32.42 -16.63 6.06
C PRO A 425 33.50 -15.77 6.74
N GLY A 426 34.42 -15.20 5.95
CA GLY A 426 35.50 -14.33 6.45
C GLY A 426 35.05 -12.93 6.88
N MET A 427 33.77 -12.62 6.73
CA MET A 427 33.18 -11.31 7.00
C MET A 427 31.96 -11.43 7.93
N SER A 428 31.73 -10.35 8.66
CA SER A 428 30.62 -10.16 9.59
C SER A 428 29.81 -8.93 9.19
N VAL A 429 28.50 -8.99 9.28
CA VAL A 429 27.62 -7.82 9.12
C VAL A 429 27.56 -7.05 10.45
N GLY A 430 27.52 -5.73 10.37
CA GLY A 430 27.33 -4.89 11.53
C GLY A 430 26.88 -3.48 11.18
N ALA A 431 27.20 -2.53 12.05
CA ALA A 431 26.99 -1.11 11.84
C ALA A 431 28.23 -0.31 12.28
N PRO A 432 28.55 0.80 11.57
CA PRO A 432 29.57 1.73 12.05
C PRO A 432 29.12 2.41 13.38
N PRO A 433 30.00 3.15 14.08
CA PRO A 433 29.62 3.90 15.27
C PRO A 433 28.45 4.88 15.05
N GLU A 434 27.51 4.89 15.99
CA GLU A 434 26.24 5.63 15.94
C GLU A 434 25.96 6.37 17.26
N VAL A 435 25.01 7.32 17.26
CA VAL A 435 24.68 8.14 18.44
C VAL A 435 24.22 7.28 19.61
N PHE A 436 23.49 6.21 19.34
CA PHE A 436 22.94 5.30 20.35
C PHE A 436 23.89 4.16 20.72
N ASN A 437 24.77 3.75 19.79
CA ASN A 437 25.79 2.73 19.96
C ASN A 437 27.15 3.28 19.54
N GLN A 438 27.78 4.02 20.46
CA GLN A 438 28.97 4.83 20.20
C GLN A 438 30.23 4.01 19.85
N LEU A 439 30.17 2.68 20.01
CA LEU A 439 31.26 1.74 19.69
C LEU A 439 31.07 1.03 18.32
N GLY A 440 29.95 1.27 17.64
CA GLY A 440 29.52 0.44 16.50
C GLY A 440 29.01 -0.92 16.96
N GLN A 441 28.63 -1.77 16.00
CA GLN A 441 28.03 -3.06 16.28
C GLN A 441 28.60 -4.13 15.34
N ASP A 442 28.90 -5.31 15.88
CA ASP A 442 29.14 -6.54 15.10
C ASP A 442 27.99 -7.49 15.40
N TRP A 443 27.18 -7.81 14.38
CA TRP A 443 26.01 -8.67 14.53
C TRP A 443 26.34 -10.15 14.29
N SER A 444 27.61 -10.49 14.03
CA SER A 444 28.12 -11.86 13.83
C SER A 444 27.57 -12.63 12.63
N GLN A 445 26.79 -11.98 11.77
CA GLN A 445 26.12 -12.61 10.62
C GLN A 445 27.00 -12.62 9.37
N HIS A 446 26.89 -13.64 8.52
CA HIS A 446 27.60 -13.65 7.24
C HIS A 446 26.86 -12.84 6.17
N PRO A 447 27.53 -11.91 5.46
CA PRO A 447 26.91 -11.22 4.34
C PRO A 447 26.80 -12.12 3.12
N TRP A 448 25.84 -11.78 2.24
CA TRP A 448 25.78 -12.33 0.89
C TRP A 448 27.00 -11.90 0.08
N HIS A 449 27.58 -12.80 -0.71
CA HIS A 449 28.53 -12.43 -1.75
C HIS A 449 27.75 -11.83 -2.95
N PRO A 450 27.88 -10.54 -3.29
CA PRO A 450 27.01 -9.88 -4.26
C PRO A 450 26.98 -10.57 -5.63
N ARG A 451 28.18 -10.87 -6.17
CA ARG A 451 28.33 -11.55 -7.47
C ARG A 451 27.80 -12.99 -7.46
N ARG A 452 28.16 -13.82 -6.47
CA ARG A 452 27.71 -15.22 -6.41
C ARG A 452 26.20 -15.33 -6.24
N LEU A 453 25.58 -14.45 -5.44
CA LEU A 453 24.13 -14.40 -5.33
C LEU A 453 23.47 -14.10 -6.68
N ALA A 454 23.99 -13.12 -7.43
CA ALA A 454 23.51 -12.82 -8.78
C ALA A 454 23.74 -13.96 -9.79
N GLU A 455 24.85 -14.70 -9.69
CA GLU A 455 25.15 -15.87 -10.54
C GLU A 455 24.15 -17.01 -10.34
N THR A 456 23.55 -17.13 -9.15
CA THR A 456 22.49 -18.11 -8.87
C THR A 456 21.09 -17.67 -9.28
N GLY A 457 20.92 -16.47 -9.88
CA GLY A 457 19.58 -15.95 -10.14
C GLY A 457 18.87 -15.45 -8.88
N TYR A 458 19.61 -15.11 -7.80
CA TYR A 458 19.05 -14.77 -6.48
C TYR A 458 18.19 -15.88 -5.86
N ALA A 459 18.40 -17.15 -6.25
CA ALA A 459 17.56 -18.27 -5.83
C ALA A 459 17.44 -18.40 -4.30
N ALA A 460 18.55 -18.24 -3.57
CA ALA A 460 18.54 -18.31 -2.11
C ALA A 460 17.65 -17.22 -1.47
N PHE A 461 17.74 -15.99 -1.97
CA PHE A 461 16.93 -14.87 -1.48
C PHE A 461 15.44 -15.04 -1.82
N ARG A 462 15.14 -15.49 -3.04
CA ARG A 462 13.78 -15.82 -3.49
C ARG A 462 13.14 -16.91 -2.63
N ASP A 463 13.83 -18.03 -2.45
CA ASP A 463 13.27 -19.19 -1.76
C ASP A 463 13.08 -18.92 -0.25
N MET A 464 13.96 -18.10 0.34
CA MET A 464 13.79 -17.56 1.68
C MET A 464 12.51 -16.73 1.78
N LEU A 465 12.33 -15.74 0.91
CA LEU A 465 11.14 -14.88 0.90
C LEU A 465 9.84 -15.67 0.67
N ARG A 466 9.83 -16.62 -0.27
CA ARG A 466 8.68 -17.52 -0.50
C ARG A 466 8.25 -18.28 0.74
N THR A 467 9.24 -18.75 1.52
CA THR A 467 8.95 -19.53 2.73
C THR A 467 8.39 -18.62 3.83
N VAL A 468 9.03 -17.47 4.06
CA VAL A 468 8.61 -16.48 5.07
C VAL A 468 7.22 -15.90 4.76
N LEU A 469 6.92 -15.64 3.49
CA LEU A 469 5.67 -15.02 3.06
C LEU A 469 4.51 -16.00 2.90
N ARG A 470 4.75 -17.32 2.91
CA ARG A 470 3.73 -18.35 2.67
C ARG A 470 2.47 -18.17 3.53
N SER A 471 2.68 -17.84 4.82
CA SER A 471 1.61 -17.75 5.82
C SER A 471 1.53 -16.35 6.46
N ALA A 472 2.08 -15.32 5.81
CA ALA A 472 2.10 -13.97 6.36
C ALA A 472 1.36 -12.97 5.46
N GLY A 473 0.56 -12.10 6.06
CA GLY A 473 -0.05 -10.96 5.37
C GLY A 473 0.87 -9.76 5.25
N GLY A 474 2.03 -9.79 5.92
CA GLY A 474 3.06 -8.78 5.78
C GLY A 474 4.43 -9.27 6.23
N ILE A 475 5.46 -8.54 5.82
CA ILE A 475 6.85 -8.75 6.23
C ILE A 475 7.46 -7.42 6.66
N ARG A 476 8.08 -7.41 7.84
CA ARG A 476 9.02 -6.37 8.24
C ARG A 476 10.42 -6.85 7.83
N MET A 477 11.11 -6.07 7.01
CA MET A 477 12.51 -6.30 6.68
C MET A 477 13.38 -5.52 7.65
N ASP A 478 14.05 -6.24 8.53
CA ASP A 478 15.06 -5.65 9.40
C ASP A 478 16.24 -5.15 8.56
N HIS A 479 16.72 -3.94 8.86
CA HIS A 479 17.79 -3.28 8.13
C HIS A 479 17.60 -3.32 6.61
N VAL A 480 16.53 -2.70 6.09
CA VAL A 480 16.20 -2.72 4.65
C VAL A 480 17.31 -2.15 3.77
N LEU A 481 18.21 -1.34 4.35
CA LEU A 481 19.42 -0.86 3.70
C LEU A 481 20.30 -2.01 3.18
N GLY A 482 20.22 -3.20 3.78
CA GLY A 482 20.92 -4.40 3.35
C GLY A 482 20.60 -4.87 1.93
N LEU A 483 19.51 -4.37 1.32
CA LEU A 483 19.22 -4.56 -0.11
C LEU A 483 20.11 -3.70 -1.03
N PHE A 484 20.71 -2.64 -0.48
CA PHE A 484 21.52 -1.64 -1.19
C PHE A 484 22.99 -1.77 -0.81
N ARG A 485 23.29 -1.88 0.48
CA ARG A 485 24.64 -2.07 1.01
C ARG A 485 24.64 -2.62 2.42
N LEU A 486 25.71 -3.31 2.81
CA LEU A 486 25.94 -3.73 4.20
C LEU A 486 27.33 -3.30 4.68
N TRP A 487 27.44 -2.98 5.97
CA TRP A 487 28.72 -2.73 6.61
C TRP A 487 29.40 -4.06 6.94
N TRP A 488 30.47 -4.37 6.21
CA TRP A 488 31.25 -5.60 6.37
C TRP A 488 32.43 -5.36 7.30
N ILE A 489 32.53 -6.18 8.33
CA ILE A 489 33.61 -6.18 9.32
C ILE A 489 34.41 -7.48 9.13
N PRO A 490 35.74 -7.41 8.90
CA PRO A 490 36.58 -8.60 8.90
C PRO A 490 36.49 -9.35 10.22
N VAL A 491 36.31 -10.68 10.18
CA VAL A 491 36.18 -11.50 11.39
C VAL A 491 37.39 -11.28 12.32
N GLY A 492 37.11 -10.98 13.59
CA GLY A 492 38.12 -10.70 14.62
C GLY A 492 38.59 -9.23 14.70
N ALA A 493 38.09 -8.35 13.81
CA ALA A 493 38.31 -6.91 13.87
C ALA A 493 37.21 -6.20 14.69
N GLY A 494 37.45 -4.94 15.10
CA GLY A 494 36.43 -4.11 15.73
C GLY A 494 35.45 -3.49 14.72
N ALA A 495 34.25 -3.12 15.16
CA ALA A 495 33.20 -2.57 14.29
C ALA A 495 33.61 -1.30 13.50
N THR A 496 34.59 -0.54 14.01
CA THR A 496 35.17 0.64 13.34
C THR A 496 36.07 0.32 12.15
N GLN A 497 36.43 -0.95 11.95
CA GLN A 497 37.34 -1.42 10.91
C GLN A 497 36.61 -2.06 9.71
N GLY A 498 35.32 -1.75 9.54
CA GLY A 498 34.53 -2.23 8.42
C GLY A 498 34.52 -1.29 7.21
N ALA A 499 33.78 -1.69 6.19
CA ALA A 499 33.49 -0.90 4.99
C ALA A 499 32.09 -1.25 4.44
N TYR A 500 31.42 -0.31 3.78
CA TYR A 500 30.18 -0.62 3.06
C TYR A 500 30.48 -1.36 1.75
N VAL A 501 29.76 -2.45 1.51
CA VAL A 501 29.74 -3.21 0.25
C VAL A 501 28.36 -3.10 -0.37
N GLU A 502 28.30 -2.73 -1.64
CA GLU A 502 27.07 -2.50 -2.40
C GLU A 502 26.47 -3.80 -2.97
N TYR A 503 25.14 -3.82 -3.04
CA TYR A 503 24.34 -4.86 -3.66
C TYR A 503 23.58 -4.28 -4.87
N ASP A 504 23.24 -5.15 -5.82
CA ASP A 504 22.32 -4.81 -6.89
C ASP A 504 20.89 -4.77 -6.33
N HIS A 505 20.56 -3.59 -5.81
CA HIS A 505 19.27 -3.30 -5.21
C HIS A 505 18.11 -3.40 -6.19
N GLU A 506 18.32 -3.23 -7.51
CA GLU A 506 17.24 -3.40 -8.49
C GLU A 506 16.84 -4.87 -8.57
N ALA A 507 17.80 -5.79 -8.59
CA ALA A 507 17.50 -7.22 -8.53
C ALA A 507 16.92 -7.64 -7.19
N MET A 508 17.51 -7.21 -6.06
CA MET A 508 16.99 -7.57 -4.75
C MET A 508 15.58 -7.02 -4.49
N LEU A 509 15.30 -5.76 -4.89
CA LEU A 509 13.94 -5.21 -4.81
C LEU A 509 12.99 -5.90 -5.77
N ALA A 510 13.44 -6.29 -6.97
CA ALA A 510 12.60 -7.01 -7.91
C ALA A 510 12.16 -8.36 -7.34
N VAL A 511 13.07 -9.11 -6.71
CA VAL A 511 12.75 -10.37 -6.02
C VAL A 511 11.80 -10.14 -4.85
N LEU A 512 12.11 -9.18 -3.98
CA LEU A 512 11.27 -8.85 -2.81
C LEU A 512 9.84 -8.50 -3.21
N THR A 513 9.69 -7.55 -4.15
CA THR A 513 8.39 -7.02 -4.54
C THR A 513 7.58 -8.05 -5.34
N LEU A 514 8.23 -8.86 -6.18
CA LEU A 514 7.55 -9.94 -6.89
C LEU A 514 7.00 -10.99 -5.92
N GLU A 515 7.80 -11.46 -4.97
CA GLU A 515 7.36 -12.49 -4.02
C GLU A 515 6.33 -11.95 -3.02
N ALA A 516 6.46 -10.69 -2.58
CA ALA A 516 5.46 -10.05 -1.72
C ALA A 516 4.12 -9.83 -2.44
N GLU A 517 4.11 -9.36 -3.69
CA GLU A 517 2.88 -9.18 -4.46
C GLU A 517 2.16 -10.51 -4.69
N ARG A 518 2.90 -11.60 -4.98
CA ARG A 518 2.35 -12.95 -5.12
C ARG A 518 1.71 -13.48 -3.85
N ALA A 519 2.30 -13.17 -2.70
CA ALA A 519 1.75 -13.55 -1.40
C ALA A 519 0.60 -12.64 -0.95
N GLY A 520 0.35 -11.52 -1.65
CA GLY A 520 -0.56 -10.48 -1.18
C GLY A 520 -0.08 -9.83 0.13
N ALA A 521 1.23 -9.76 0.33
CA ALA A 521 1.85 -9.32 1.57
C ALA A 521 2.30 -7.85 1.52
N VAL A 522 2.05 -7.11 2.62
CA VAL A 522 2.60 -5.77 2.81
C VAL A 522 4.07 -5.84 3.20
N VAL A 523 4.91 -4.98 2.60
CA VAL A 523 6.34 -4.89 2.94
C VAL A 523 6.61 -3.61 3.71
N VAL A 524 7.18 -3.76 4.91
CA VAL A 524 7.72 -2.67 5.71
C VAL A 524 9.24 -2.81 5.78
N GLY A 525 9.97 -1.86 5.24
CA GLY A 525 11.41 -1.77 5.40
C GLY A 525 11.77 -0.94 6.62
N GLU A 526 12.48 -1.53 7.58
CA GLU A 526 13.08 -0.77 8.66
C GLU A 526 14.18 0.13 8.09
N ASP A 527 13.95 1.44 8.16
CA ASP A 527 14.79 2.47 7.57
C ASP A 527 15.27 3.53 8.57
N LEU A 528 15.68 3.07 9.76
CA LEU A 528 16.22 3.87 10.86
C LEU A 528 17.75 4.00 10.76
N GLY A 529 18.28 5.14 11.16
CA GLY A 529 19.73 5.40 11.14
C GLY A 529 20.15 6.21 9.92
N THR A 530 21.34 5.93 9.38
CA THR A 530 21.95 6.75 8.32
C THR A 530 21.52 6.28 6.93
N PHE A 531 20.52 6.95 6.36
CA PHE A 531 19.97 6.66 5.04
C PHE A 531 20.19 7.80 4.04
N GLU A 532 20.59 7.47 2.83
CA GLU A 532 20.54 8.43 1.73
C GLU A 532 19.08 8.69 1.30
N PRO A 533 18.69 9.95 1.03
CA PRO A 533 17.33 10.26 0.59
C PRO A 533 16.88 9.54 -0.69
N TRP A 534 17.81 9.13 -1.56
CA TRP A 534 17.46 8.39 -2.78
C TRP A 534 17.02 6.94 -2.50
N VAL A 535 17.57 6.30 -1.45
CA VAL A 535 17.19 4.94 -1.04
C VAL A 535 15.73 4.92 -0.58
N GLN A 536 15.36 5.86 0.29
CA GLN A 536 13.98 6.01 0.78
C GLN A 536 13.00 6.30 -0.37
N ARG A 537 13.38 7.16 -1.34
CA ARG A 537 12.56 7.41 -2.54
C ARG A 537 12.37 6.14 -3.37
N ARG A 538 13.44 5.38 -3.61
CA ARG A 538 13.36 4.14 -4.41
C ARG A 538 12.50 3.06 -3.76
N LEU A 539 12.59 2.91 -2.43
CA LEU A 539 11.71 2.03 -1.65
C LEU A 539 10.24 2.50 -1.75
N ALA A 540 10.02 3.81 -1.60
CA ALA A 540 8.68 4.38 -1.69
C ALA A 540 8.07 4.21 -3.08
N GLU A 541 8.85 4.36 -4.17
CA GLU A 541 8.44 4.10 -5.55
C GLU A 541 7.98 2.64 -5.75
N ALA A 542 8.72 1.67 -5.17
CA ALA A 542 8.35 0.25 -5.16
C ALA A 542 7.10 -0.07 -4.31
N GLY A 543 6.61 0.87 -3.51
CA GLY A 543 5.49 0.62 -2.59
C GLY A 543 5.89 -0.03 -1.26
N VAL A 544 7.17 -0.05 -0.92
CA VAL A 544 7.68 -0.49 0.38
C VAL A 544 7.45 0.62 1.42
N LEU A 545 6.82 0.29 2.55
CA LEU A 545 6.62 1.22 3.65
C LEU A 545 7.93 1.45 4.40
N GLY A 546 8.22 2.69 4.78
CA GLY A 546 9.28 2.98 5.76
C GLY A 546 8.81 2.74 7.20
N THR A 547 9.67 3.05 8.16
CA THR A 547 9.38 3.04 9.60
C THR A 547 9.54 4.41 10.22
N SER A 548 8.61 4.82 11.08
CA SER A 548 8.68 6.08 11.83
C SER A 548 8.53 5.78 13.32
N ILE A 549 9.54 6.09 14.12
CA ILE A 549 9.51 5.89 15.57
C ILE A 549 9.32 7.24 16.24
N LEU A 550 8.31 7.37 17.10
CA LEU A 550 7.90 8.64 17.72
C LEU A 550 9.10 9.45 18.24
N TRP A 551 9.94 8.83 19.06
CA TRP A 551 11.12 9.47 19.68
C TRP A 551 12.17 9.98 18.70
N PHE A 552 12.22 9.43 17.48
CA PHE A 552 13.19 9.81 16.45
C PHE A 552 12.65 10.88 15.49
N GLU A 553 11.34 11.09 15.49
CA GLU A 553 10.64 12.04 14.62
C GLU A 553 10.62 13.43 15.26
N GLN A 554 11.81 14.01 15.36
CA GLN A 554 12.05 15.33 15.94
C GLN A 554 13.11 16.10 15.14
N ARG A 555 13.13 17.42 15.29
CA ARG A 555 14.13 18.29 14.71
C ARG A 555 14.61 19.29 15.75
N ASP A 556 15.93 19.36 15.95
CA ASP A 556 16.56 20.28 16.90
C ASP A 556 15.99 20.15 18.34
N GLY A 557 15.60 18.93 18.74
CA GLY A 557 15.02 18.62 20.05
C GLY A 557 13.49 18.83 20.16
N GLU A 558 12.84 19.31 19.10
CA GLU A 558 11.39 19.51 19.06
C GLU A 558 10.69 18.40 18.27
N PRO A 559 9.64 17.77 18.82
CA PRO A 559 8.83 16.78 18.10
C PRO A 559 8.28 17.33 16.79
N LEU A 560 8.34 16.52 15.73
CA LEU A 560 7.67 16.84 14.48
C LEU A 560 6.15 16.82 14.69
N PRO A 561 5.39 17.77 14.11
CA PRO A 561 3.94 17.65 14.05
C PRO A 561 3.54 16.34 13.34
N PRO A 562 2.56 15.57 13.86
CA PRO A 562 2.12 14.31 13.25
C PRO A 562 1.79 14.41 11.76
N GLU A 563 1.28 15.55 11.29
CA GLU A 563 0.93 15.78 9.88
C GLU A 563 2.14 15.75 8.94
N ARG A 564 3.36 15.86 9.47
CA ARG A 564 4.62 15.81 8.71
C ARG A 564 5.21 14.40 8.60
N TYR A 565 4.63 13.42 9.29
CA TYR A 565 5.09 12.03 9.21
C TYR A 565 4.79 11.46 7.82
N ARG A 566 5.56 10.45 7.44
CA ARG A 566 5.44 9.82 6.11
C ARG A 566 4.14 9.02 6.02
N ARG A 567 3.41 9.20 4.91
CA ARG A 567 2.18 8.44 4.62
C ARG A 567 2.46 6.97 4.32
N LEU A 568 3.47 6.67 3.52
CA LEU A 568 3.88 5.29 3.20
C LEU A 568 4.86 4.77 4.25
N ALA A 569 4.40 4.62 5.48
CA ALA A 569 5.21 4.15 6.60
C ALA A 569 4.37 3.39 7.63
N MET A 570 5.05 2.57 8.43
CA MET A 570 4.56 2.05 9.71
C MET A 570 5.11 2.91 10.84
N ALA A 571 4.22 3.55 11.59
CA ALA A 571 4.56 4.39 12.72
C ALA A 571 4.46 3.60 14.04
N ALA A 572 5.41 3.76 14.96
CA ALA A 572 5.38 3.14 16.28
C ALA A 572 5.88 4.11 17.36
N VAL A 573 5.43 3.94 18.61
CA VAL A 573 5.99 4.72 19.73
C VAL A 573 7.38 4.21 20.09
N ASN A 574 7.56 2.89 20.15
CA ASN A 574 8.82 2.24 20.45
C ASN A 574 8.99 0.97 19.60
N THR A 575 10.14 0.32 19.74
CA THR A 575 10.45 -1.00 19.15
C THR A 575 10.92 -1.94 20.25
N HIS A 576 11.21 -3.19 19.91
CA HIS A 576 11.76 -4.18 20.84
C HIS A 576 13.20 -3.87 21.31
N ASP A 577 13.91 -2.96 20.62
CA ASP A 577 15.25 -2.47 20.97
C ASP A 577 15.22 -1.21 21.86
N LEU A 578 14.03 -0.66 22.08
CA LEU A 578 13.79 0.45 22.97
C LEU A 578 13.09 -0.05 24.25
N PRO A 579 13.23 0.67 25.36
CA PRO A 579 12.38 0.44 26.51
C PRO A 579 10.90 0.54 26.13
N PRO A 580 10.04 -0.26 26.77
CA PRO A 580 8.61 0.05 26.82
C PRO A 580 8.38 1.50 27.23
N THR A 581 7.30 2.12 26.76
CA THR A 581 7.05 3.56 26.93
C THR A 581 7.03 3.97 28.41
N ALA A 582 6.45 3.14 29.29
CA ALA A 582 6.46 3.41 30.73
C ALA A 582 7.89 3.44 31.31
N GLY A 583 8.76 2.53 30.87
CA GLY A 583 10.19 2.53 31.25
C GLY A 583 10.97 3.70 30.63
N TYR A 584 10.62 4.08 29.39
CA TYR A 584 11.26 5.21 28.71
C TYR A 584 11.01 6.53 29.42
N LEU A 585 9.75 6.78 29.80
CA LEU A 585 9.31 7.96 30.55
C LEU A 585 10.00 8.07 31.92
N GLU A 586 10.39 6.94 32.52
CA GLU A 586 11.10 6.86 33.80
C GLU A 586 12.63 6.95 33.65
N GLY A 587 13.16 6.92 32.42
CA GLY A 587 14.60 6.98 32.17
C GLY A 587 15.34 5.65 32.38
N VAL A 588 14.64 4.51 32.34
CA VAL A 588 15.21 3.16 32.59
C VAL A 588 16.38 2.84 31.63
N GLN A 589 16.33 3.30 30.39
CA GLN A 589 17.41 3.20 29.40
C GLN A 589 18.70 3.86 29.87
N VAL A 590 18.59 5.04 30.48
CA VAL A 590 19.77 5.80 30.92
C VAL A 590 20.41 5.09 32.10
N ASP A 591 19.59 4.64 33.04
CA ASP A 591 20.04 3.87 34.19
C ASP A 591 20.70 2.54 33.79
N LEU A 592 20.13 1.80 32.83
CA LEU A 592 20.69 0.54 32.38
C LEU A 592 22.03 0.76 31.68
N ARG A 593 22.09 1.69 30.73
CA ARG A 593 23.32 1.96 29.96
C ARG A 593 24.44 2.51 30.84
N GLU A 594 24.13 3.30 31.86
CA GLU A 594 25.10 3.72 32.87
C GLU A 594 25.67 2.52 33.63
N ARG A 595 24.81 1.62 34.13
CA ARG A 595 25.25 0.41 34.84
C ARG A 595 26.14 -0.50 33.99
N LEU A 596 25.89 -0.53 32.68
CA LEU A 596 26.64 -1.33 31.72
C LEU A 596 27.88 -0.61 31.15
N GLY A 597 28.10 0.66 31.50
CA GLY A 597 29.27 1.42 31.05
C GLY A 597 29.24 1.78 29.55
N LEU A 598 28.05 1.98 28.98
CA LEU A 598 27.86 2.17 27.53
C LEU A 598 27.91 3.64 27.06
N TYR A 599 28.27 4.58 27.94
CA TYR A 599 28.38 6.00 27.60
C TYR A 599 29.83 6.45 27.44
N THR A 600 30.15 7.17 26.35
CA THR A 600 31.42 7.90 26.21
C THR A 600 31.30 9.38 26.66
N VAL A 601 30.09 9.81 27.03
CA VAL A 601 29.74 11.17 27.48
C VAL A 601 29.31 11.17 28.96
N ASP A 602 29.15 12.36 29.55
CA ASP A 602 28.67 12.52 30.93
C ASP A 602 27.22 12.04 31.09
N VAL A 603 26.98 11.10 32.00
CA VAL A 603 25.64 10.54 32.24
C VAL A 603 24.65 11.60 32.74
N ALA A 604 25.11 12.60 33.51
CA ALA A 604 24.23 13.67 33.96
C ALA A 604 23.73 14.53 32.79
N GLN A 605 24.50 14.65 31.71
CA GLN A 605 24.07 15.30 30.47
C GLN A 605 23.01 14.47 29.74
N GLU A 606 23.22 13.15 29.63
CA GLU A 606 22.24 12.25 28.99
C GLU A 606 20.92 12.17 29.74
N ARG A 607 20.95 12.18 31.08
CA ARG A 607 19.73 12.27 31.91
C ARG A 607 18.93 13.54 31.64
N ARG A 608 19.60 14.70 31.52
CA ARG A 608 18.93 15.96 31.17
C ARG A 608 18.34 15.92 29.77
N ARG A 609 19.12 15.47 28.78
CA ARG A 609 18.67 15.32 27.39
C ARG A 609 17.41 14.46 27.29
N SER A 610 17.40 13.29 27.95
CA SER A 610 16.25 12.39 27.94
C SER A 610 15.03 13.01 28.63
N ALA A 611 15.22 13.76 29.72
CA ALA A 611 14.12 14.45 30.39
C ALA A 611 13.53 15.59 29.53
N ASP A 612 14.38 16.38 28.87
CA ASP A 612 13.96 17.47 27.99
C ASP A 612 13.16 16.92 26.77
N GLU A 613 13.62 15.80 26.19
CA GLU A 613 12.92 15.09 25.11
C GLU A 613 11.54 14.60 25.54
N VAL A 614 11.44 13.94 26.71
CA VAL A 614 10.15 13.49 27.27
C VAL A 614 9.22 14.68 27.51
N GLU A 615 9.72 15.78 28.09
CA GLU A 615 8.91 17.00 28.30
C GLU A 615 8.40 17.58 26.98
N ALA A 616 9.22 17.57 25.92
CA ALA A 616 8.83 18.09 24.61
C ALA A 616 7.69 17.27 23.98
N PHE A 617 7.78 15.93 24.00
CA PHE A 617 6.73 15.05 23.46
C PHE A 617 5.43 15.09 24.28
N LEU A 618 5.52 15.08 25.61
CA LEU A 618 4.33 15.25 26.46
C LEU A 618 3.71 16.65 26.28
N GLY A 619 4.53 17.68 26.10
CA GLY A 619 4.09 19.03 25.75
C GLY A 619 3.36 19.09 24.42
N ALA A 620 3.81 18.34 23.41
CA ALA A 620 3.12 18.21 22.13
C ALA A 620 1.73 17.58 22.27
N ALA A 621 1.59 16.55 23.12
CA ALA A 621 0.30 15.94 23.45
C ALA A 621 -0.65 16.92 24.18
N VAL A 622 -0.13 17.71 25.13
CA VAL A 622 -0.90 18.74 25.85
C VAL A 622 -1.43 19.82 24.90
N ARG A 623 -0.59 20.32 23.99
CA ARG A 623 -0.98 21.36 23.01
C ARG A 623 -2.15 20.91 22.13
N ARG A 624 -2.32 19.60 21.93
CA ARG A 624 -3.39 18.98 21.14
C ARG A 624 -4.57 18.49 21.98
N GLY A 625 -4.57 18.74 23.29
CA GLY A 625 -5.65 18.31 24.19
C GLY A 625 -5.69 16.82 24.47
N LEU A 626 -4.62 16.08 24.13
CA LEU A 626 -4.53 14.63 24.31
C LEU A 626 -4.12 14.24 25.74
N LEU A 627 -3.52 15.18 26.47
CA LEU A 627 -3.04 15.00 27.84
C LEU A 627 -3.36 16.26 28.67
N ASP A 628 -3.79 16.08 29.92
CA ASP A 628 -3.95 17.21 30.85
C ASP A 628 -2.57 17.78 31.22
N ALA A 629 -2.43 19.11 31.24
CA ALA A 629 -1.19 19.78 31.59
C ALA A 629 -0.63 19.38 32.97
N ARG A 630 -1.49 18.97 33.91
CA ARG A 630 -1.09 18.47 35.24
C ARG A 630 -0.36 17.13 35.18
N ASP A 631 -0.64 16.36 34.13
CA ASP A 631 -0.16 14.99 33.90
C ASP A 631 1.05 14.97 32.95
N ALA A 632 1.45 16.12 32.39
CA ALA A 632 2.62 16.26 31.53
C ALA A 632 3.97 16.15 32.27
N ARG A 633 3.99 16.38 33.59
CA ARG A 633 5.20 16.20 34.40
C ARG A 633 5.26 14.79 34.94
N VAL A 634 6.28 14.02 34.56
CA VAL A 634 6.52 12.67 35.09
C VAL A 634 6.76 12.75 36.60
N ARG A 635 5.89 12.11 37.37
CA ARG A 635 6.04 11.93 38.83
C ARG A 635 6.48 10.50 39.11
N PRO A 636 7.27 10.23 40.15
CA PRO A 636 7.52 8.85 40.60
C PRO A 636 6.21 8.17 41.05
N ASP A 637 6.08 6.86 40.83
CA ASP A 637 5.09 5.96 41.45
C ASP A 637 3.57 6.20 41.24
N ASP A 638 3.17 7.24 40.51
CA ASP A 638 1.82 7.43 39.90
C ASP A 638 1.47 6.59 38.62
N ALA A 639 0.97 5.36 38.80
CA ALA A 639 0.65 4.46 37.68
C ALA A 639 -0.43 5.00 36.72
N ALA A 640 -1.44 5.71 37.25
CA ALA A 640 -2.52 6.26 36.43
C ALA A 640 -1.99 7.38 35.52
N GLN A 641 -1.07 8.20 36.02
CA GLN A 641 -0.39 9.20 35.21
C GLN A 641 0.42 8.57 34.07
N ARG A 642 1.21 7.51 34.34
CA ARG A 642 1.98 6.86 33.26
C ARG A 642 1.09 6.26 32.20
N GLU A 643 0.00 5.63 32.61
CA GLU A 643 -0.97 5.10 31.66
C GLU A 643 -1.53 6.21 30.77
N ALA A 644 -1.95 7.34 31.37
CA ALA A 644 -2.46 8.48 30.62
C ALA A 644 -1.40 9.07 29.66
N GLN A 645 -0.14 9.15 30.07
CA GLN A 645 0.97 9.59 29.22
C GLN A 645 1.21 8.63 28.04
N THR A 646 1.26 7.32 28.29
CA THR A 646 1.41 6.30 27.25
C THR A 646 0.25 6.37 26.24
N VAL A 647 -0.99 6.41 26.71
CA VAL A 647 -2.18 6.55 25.83
C VAL A 647 -2.11 7.84 25.02
N ALA A 648 -1.71 8.96 25.63
CA ALA A 648 -1.59 10.24 24.93
C ALA A 648 -0.52 10.23 23.83
N LEU A 649 0.61 9.54 24.03
CA LEU A 649 1.66 9.39 23.02
C LEU A 649 1.19 8.51 21.85
N HIS A 650 0.46 7.43 22.12
CA HIS A 650 -0.16 6.60 21.08
C HIS A 650 -1.25 7.36 20.30
N ARG A 651 -2.08 8.17 20.96
CA ARG A 651 -3.04 9.07 20.28
C ARG A 651 -2.33 10.14 19.43
N LEU A 652 -1.25 10.73 19.95
CA LEU A 652 -0.46 11.70 19.20
C LEU A 652 0.09 11.07 17.90
N LEU A 653 0.60 9.83 18.00
CA LEU A 653 1.08 9.07 16.85
C LEU A 653 -0.06 8.70 15.88
N ALA A 654 -1.25 8.34 16.38
CA ALA A 654 -2.42 8.00 15.56
C ALA A 654 -2.91 9.16 14.67
N GLN A 655 -2.57 10.41 15.01
CA GLN A 655 -2.82 11.57 14.17
C GLN A 655 -1.91 11.65 12.93
N ALA A 656 -0.81 10.88 12.90
CA ALA A 656 0.08 10.82 11.74
C ALA A 656 -0.62 10.17 10.52
N PRO A 657 -0.36 10.64 9.29
CA PRO A 657 -0.97 10.08 8.08
C PRO A 657 -0.38 8.73 7.66
N SER A 658 0.49 8.12 8.47
CA SER A 658 1.12 6.83 8.19
C SER A 658 0.09 5.73 7.95
N ALA A 659 0.35 4.87 6.97
CA ALA A 659 -0.55 3.80 6.54
C ALA A 659 -0.81 2.77 7.64
N LEU A 660 0.22 2.47 8.44
CA LEU A 660 0.16 1.51 9.53
C LEU A 660 0.61 2.15 10.85
N HIS A 661 -0.03 1.76 11.95
CA HIS A 661 0.33 2.13 13.31
C HIS A 661 0.58 0.88 14.15
N SER A 662 1.72 0.81 14.82
CA SER A 662 2.12 -0.34 15.62
C SER A 662 2.06 -0.01 17.10
N VAL A 663 1.22 -0.75 17.83
CA VAL A 663 1.07 -0.68 19.29
C VAL A 663 1.87 -1.82 19.91
N SER A 664 2.95 -1.51 20.61
CA SER A 664 3.73 -2.52 21.31
C SER A 664 2.93 -3.11 22.48
N LEU A 665 2.81 -4.43 22.56
CA LEU A 665 2.02 -5.11 23.60
C LEU A 665 2.49 -4.76 25.02
N VAL A 666 3.79 -4.50 25.20
CA VAL A 666 4.39 -4.06 26.47
C VAL A 666 3.80 -2.74 26.99
N ASP A 667 3.38 -1.84 26.10
CA ASP A 667 2.74 -0.57 26.48
C ASP A 667 1.30 -0.78 26.93
N ALA A 668 0.61 -1.79 26.39
CA ALA A 668 -0.77 -2.15 26.75
C ALA A 668 -0.89 -2.72 28.18
N VAL A 669 0.23 -3.15 28.77
CA VAL A 669 0.27 -3.72 30.14
C VAL A 669 1.14 -2.91 31.11
N GLY A 670 1.75 -1.81 30.65
CA GLY A 670 2.60 -0.95 31.46
C GLY A 670 3.93 -1.59 31.86
N GLU A 671 4.43 -2.56 31.09
CA GLU A 671 5.75 -3.16 31.29
C GLU A 671 6.83 -2.07 31.26
N ARG A 672 7.92 -2.28 32.00
CA ARG A 672 9.03 -1.31 32.10
C ARG A 672 10.38 -1.92 31.75
N ARG A 673 10.47 -3.24 31.75
CA ARG A 673 11.72 -3.97 31.52
C ARG A 673 12.05 -3.99 30.03
N ILE A 674 13.32 -3.75 29.73
CA ILE A 674 13.85 -3.73 28.36
C ILE A 674 14.04 -5.18 27.90
N GLN A 675 13.39 -5.58 26.80
CA GLN A 675 13.52 -6.94 26.25
C GLN A 675 14.89 -7.16 25.60
N ASN A 676 15.38 -6.19 24.83
CA ASN A 676 16.71 -6.21 24.24
C ASN A 676 17.40 -4.86 24.47
N GLN A 677 18.64 -4.88 24.98
CA GLN A 677 19.52 -3.73 25.03
C GLN A 677 20.62 -3.93 23.97
N PRO A 678 20.54 -3.25 22.82
CA PRO A 678 21.56 -3.34 21.78
C PRO A 678 22.97 -3.07 22.31
N GLY A 679 23.95 -3.77 21.74
CA GLY A 679 25.35 -3.67 22.15
C GLY A 679 25.71 -4.41 23.44
N THR A 680 24.87 -5.35 23.89
CA THR A 680 25.12 -6.16 25.10
C THR A 680 25.07 -7.66 24.83
N THR A 681 25.78 -8.42 25.67
CA THR A 681 25.78 -9.89 25.68
C THR A 681 24.84 -10.43 26.75
N GLN A 682 24.55 -11.74 26.71
CA GLN A 682 23.61 -12.39 27.65
C GLN A 682 24.06 -12.35 29.12
N ASP A 683 25.37 -12.25 29.38
CA ASP A 683 25.94 -12.07 30.73
C ASP A 683 25.80 -10.63 31.26
N GLN A 684 25.56 -9.66 30.38
CA GLN A 684 25.38 -8.25 30.73
C GLN A 684 23.91 -7.89 30.96
N HIS A 685 23.02 -8.34 30.07
CA HIS A 685 21.57 -8.16 30.18
C HIS A 685 20.85 -9.42 29.66
N PRO A 686 19.76 -9.87 30.31
CA PRO A 686 19.01 -11.06 29.91
C PRO A 686 18.17 -10.79 28.65
N ASN A 687 18.82 -10.52 27.53
CA ASN A 687 18.15 -10.21 26.26
C ASN A 687 17.26 -11.39 25.84
N TRP A 688 16.07 -11.08 25.32
CA TRP A 688 15.14 -12.04 24.69
C TRP A 688 14.63 -13.17 25.61
N THR A 689 14.80 -13.06 26.92
CA THR A 689 14.40 -14.09 27.91
C THR A 689 13.35 -13.61 28.90
N LEU A 690 12.96 -12.32 28.85
CA LEU A 690 11.95 -11.80 29.76
C LEU A 690 10.56 -12.20 29.28
N PRO A 691 9.72 -12.83 30.12
CA PRO A 691 8.31 -13.01 29.82
C PRO A 691 7.58 -11.66 29.91
N LEU A 692 6.44 -11.53 29.22
CA LEU A 692 5.57 -10.37 29.35
C LEU A 692 5.16 -10.19 30.81
N GLY A 693 5.34 -8.99 31.35
CA GLY A 693 4.92 -8.67 32.71
C GLY A 693 4.09 -7.40 32.78
N ASP A 694 3.38 -7.26 33.89
CA ASP A 694 2.74 -6.00 34.26
C ASP A 694 3.78 -4.97 34.72
N ARG A 695 3.31 -3.79 35.16
CA ARG A 695 4.17 -2.72 35.68
C ARG A 695 5.07 -3.12 36.87
N GLU A 696 4.65 -4.11 37.66
CA GLU A 696 5.41 -4.69 38.78
C GLU A 696 6.46 -5.72 38.30
N GLY A 697 6.43 -6.10 37.02
CA GLY A 697 7.22 -7.20 36.46
C GLY A 697 6.64 -8.57 36.79
N ARG A 698 5.38 -8.67 37.24
CA ARG A 698 4.70 -9.96 37.43
C ARG A 698 4.27 -10.48 36.07
N MET A 699 4.59 -11.74 35.80
CA MET A 699 4.27 -12.39 34.53
C MET A 699 2.76 -12.33 34.25
N LEU A 700 2.42 -11.97 33.01
CA LEU A 700 1.06 -12.00 32.49
C LEU A 700 0.92 -13.11 31.45
N ARG A 701 -0.23 -13.77 31.46
CA ARG A 701 -0.62 -14.73 30.43
C ARG A 701 -1.61 -14.13 29.43
N VAL A 702 -1.83 -14.82 28.31
CA VAL A 702 -2.85 -14.42 27.31
C VAL A 702 -4.23 -14.27 27.95
N GLU A 703 -4.59 -15.15 28.88
CA GLU A 703 -5.88 -15.09 29.58
C GLU A 703 -6.02 -13.85 30.48
N ASP A 704 -4.90 -13.35 31.04
CA ASP A 704 -4.90 -12.13 31.84
C ASP A 704 -5.14 -10.89 30.94
N LEU A 705 -4.60 -10.90 29.71
CA LEU A 705 -4.80 -9.84 28.74
C LEU A 705 -6.28 -9.69 28.36
N ALA A 706 -7.04 -10.79 28.29
CA ALA A 706 -8.44 -10.78 27.87
C ALA A 706 -9.33 -9.98 28.85
N SER A 707 -8.86 -9.78 30.08
CA SER A 707 -9.54 -8.98 31.11
C SER A 707 -8.78 -7.70 31.49
N SER A 708 -7.71 -7.36 30.76
CA SER A 708 -6.86 -6.21 31.06
C SER A 708 -7.52 -4.90 30.66
N ALA A 709 -8.00 -4.16 31.64
CA ALA A 709 -8.62 -2.85 31.42
C ALA A 709 -7.63 -1.82 30.83
N THR A 710 -6.34 -1.93 31.12
CA THR A 710 -5.29 -1.07 30.54
C THR A 710 -5.09 -1.38 29.06
N ALA A 711 -5.08 -2.66 28.67
CA ALA A 711 -4.94 -3.05 27.26
C ALA A 711 -6.16 -2.60 26.45
N THR A 712 -7.37 -2.86 26.94
CA THR A 712 -8.62 -2.36 26.33
C THR A 712 -8.59 -0.85 26.16
N ARG A 713 -8.21 -0.08 27.19
CA ARG A 713 -8.14 1.39 27.10
C ARG A 713 -7.17 1.88 26.04
N LEU A 714 -5.98 1.26 25.94
CA LEU A 714 -5.01 1.66 24.92
C LEU A 714 -5.49 1.32 23.52
N PHE A 715 -5.98 0.10 23.30
CA PHE A 715 -6.48 -0.36 22.00
C PHE A 715 -7.66 0.49 21.52
N ASP A 716 -8.66 0.70 22.39
CA ASP A 716 -9.82 1.54 22.07
C ASP A 716 -9.39 2.98 21.80
N ALA A 717 -8.44 3.53 22.57
CA ALA A 717 -7.94 4.89 22.36
C ALA A 717 -7.26 5.09 21.00
N VAL A 718 -6.51 4.09 20.53
CA VAL A 718 -5.87 4.13 19.20
C VAL A 718 -6.91 4.00 18.09
N GLU A 719 -7.85 3.06 18.20
CA GLU A 719 -8.92 2.88 17.22
C GLU A 719 -9.84 4.12 17.14
N GLU A 720 -10.24 4.68 18.29
CA GLU A 720 -11.03 5.90 18.38
C GLU A 720 -10.31 7.07 17.67
N GLU A 721 -9.02 7.26 17.92
CA GLU A 721 -8.23 8.35 17.34
C GLU A 721 -8.03 8.17 15.82
N LEU A 722 -7.76 6.94 15.36
CA LEU A 722 -7.62 6.65 13.92
C LEU A 722 -8.92 6.87 13.15
N ARG A 723 -10.07 6.51 13.74
CA ARG A 723 -11.39 6.81 13.18
C ARG A 723 -11.69 8.30 13.19
N ALA A 724 -11.37 9.00 14.28
CA ALA A 724 -11.58 10.44 14.39
C ALA A 724 -10.71 11.24 13.42
N SER A 725 -9.53 10.74 13.06
CA SER A 725 -8.63 11.42 12.12
C SER A 725 -8.93 11.11 10.64
N VAL A 726 -9.98 10.33 10.33
CA VAL A 726 -10.50 10.20 8.95
C VAL A 726 -11.09 11.55 8.50
N PRO A 727 -10.59 12.15 7.41
CA PRO A 727 -11.10 13.43 6.94
C PRO A 727 -12.56 13.33 6.52
N VAL A 728 -13.34 14.37 6.83
CA VAL A 728 -14.74 14.50 6.45
C VAL A 728 -14.87 15.44 5.27
N GLY A 729 -15.59 15.01 4.24
CA GLY A 729 -16.06 15.89 3.16
C GLY A 729 -17.55 16.13 3.33
N ILE A 730 -17.97 17.39 3.33
CA ILE A 730 -19.40 17.74 3.47
C ILE A 730 -19.91 18.23 2.11
N GLY A 731 -20.83 17.49 1.49
CA GLY A 731 -21.54 17.93 0.30
C GLY A 731 -22.91 18.48 0.64
N VAL A 732 -23.34 19.56 -0.01
CA VAL A 732 -24.66 20.16 0.19
C VAL A 732 -25.42 20.20 -1.13
N SER A 733 -26.58 19.53 -1.18
CA SER A 733 -27.47 19.48 -2.34
C SER A 733 -28.93 19.72 -1.90
N LEU A 734 -29.32 20.99 -1.77
CA LEU A 734 -30.71 21.37 -1.43
C LEU A 734 -31.66 21.25 -2.64
N HIS A 735 -31.14 21.33 -3.87
CA HIS A 735 -31.97 21.33 -5.07
C HIS A 735 -32.76 20.02 -5.24
N THR A 736 -32.09 18.89 -5.04
CA THR A 736 -32.65 17.54 -5.23
C THR A 736 -31.79 16.54 -4.46
N SER A 737 -32.41 15.44 -4.01
CA SER A 737 -31.71 14.37 -3.29
C SER A 737 -30.74 13.62 -4.22
N PRO A 738 -29.48 13.39 -3.82
CA PRO A 738 -28.55 12.54 -4.56
C PRO A 738 -29.03 11.09 -4.75
N LEU A 739 -30.07 10.66 -4.03
CA LEU A 739 -30.70 9.34 -4.15
C LEU A 739 -31.78 9.27 -5.24
N ALA A 740 -32.22 10.41 -5.79
CA ALA A 740 -33.29 10.44 -6.77
C ALA A 740 -32.85 9.82 -8.11
N GLN A 741 -33.73 9.01 -8.72
CA GLN A 741 -33.49 8.38 -10.01
C GLN A 741 -33.34 9.45 -11.12
N PRO A 742 -32.20 9.52 -11.81
CA PRO A 742 -32.01 10.46 -12.91
C PRO A 742 -33.04 10.27 -14.03
N GLY A 743 -33.47 11.37 -14.65
CA GLY A 743 -34.41 11.38 -15.77
C GLY A 743 -35.88 11.56 -15.38
N ARG A 744 -36.20 11.57 -14.08
CA ARG A 744 -37.56 11.90 -13.56
C ARG A 744 -37.56 13.24 -12.82
N GLY A 745 -38.57 14.06 -13.07
CA GLY A 745 -38.75 15.36 -12.39
C GLY A 745 -37.53 16.28 -12.58
N ASP A 746 -37.02 16.80 -11.46
CA ASP A 746 -35.81 17.64 -11.40
C ASP A 746 -34.49 16.84 -11.28
N ALA A 747 -34.55 15.50 -11.14
CA ALA A 747 -33.38 14.65 -11.01
C ALA A 747 -32.69 14.42 -12.37
N GLY A 748 -31.38 14.67 -12.44
CA GLY A 748 -30.61 14.58 -13.68
C GLY A 748 -29.11 14.44 -13.45
N GLY A 749 -28.29 15.05 -14.32
CA GLY A 749 -26.82 14.90 -14.27
C GLY A 749 -26.18 15.37 -12.97
N LEU A 750 -26.76 16.35 -12.27
CA LEU A 750 -26.30 16.79 -10.95
C LEU A 750 -26.36 15.65 -9.93
N ASN A 751 -27.43 14.86 -9.90
CA ASN A 751 -27.61 13.78 -8.94
C ASN A 751 -26.55 12.70 -9.14
N VAL A 752 -26.31 12.30 -10.40
CA VAL A 752 -25.24 11.38 -10.78
C VAL A 752 -23.89 11.93 -10.32
N TYR A 753 -23.64 13.20 -10.61
CA TYR A 753 -22.40 13.88 -10.24
C TYR A 753 -22.13 13.87 -8.73
N VAL A 754 -23.07 14.35 -7.92
CA VAL A 754 -22.89 14.45 -6.46
C VAL A 754 -22.72 13.06 -5.85
N ARG A 755 -23.53 12.09 -6.29
CA ARG A 755 -23.47 10.72 -5.76
C ARG A 755 -22.15 10.04 -6.10
N HIS A 756 -21.75 10.05 -7.38
CA HIS A 756 -20.55 9.33 -7.80
C HIS A 756 -19.25 10.03 -7.37
N ALA A 757 -19.22 11.37 -7.34
CA ALA A 757 -18.10 12.09 -6.73
C ALA A 757 -17.93 11.71 -5.25
N ALA A 758 -19.02 11.66 -4.48
CA ALA A 758 -18.96 11.25 -3.08
C ALA A 758 -18.50 9.80 -2.88
N LEU A 759 -18.96 8.87 -3.73
CA LEU A 759 -18.48 7.48 -3.69
C LEU A 759 -17.00 7.37 -4.05
N ALA A 760 -16.52 8.12 -5.04
CA ALA A 760 -15.11 8.14 -5.41
C ALA A 760 -14.23 8.76 -4.30
N LEU A 761 -14.67 9.85 -3.67
CA LEU A 761 -14.02 10.45 -2.50
C LEU A 761 -13.98 9.49 -1.31
N ALA A 762 -15.08 8.75 -1.08
CA ALA A 762 -15.13 7.67 -0.10
C ALA A 762 -14.06 6.60 -0.37
N ARG A 763 -13.89 6.15 -1.61
CA ARG A 763 -12.80 5.22 -2.00
C ARG A 763 -11.40 5.81 -1.77
N ARG A 764 -11.27 7.13 -1.66
CA ARG A 764 -10.01 7.82 -1.29
C ARG A 764 -9.84 8.05 0.21
N GLY A 765 -10.70 7.45 1.04
CA GLY A 765 -10.59 7.50 2.50
C GLY A 765 -11.24 8.74 3.11
N VAL A 766 -12.09 9.46 2.37
CA VAL A 766 -12.84 10.60 2.92
C VAL A 766 -14.23 10.16 3.34
N ARG A 767 -14.58 10.39 4.61
CA ARG A 767 -15.96 10.14 5.07
C ARG A 767 -16.88 11.22 4.51
N MET A 768 -17.64 10.88 3.49
CA MET A 768 -18.55 11.82 2.84
C MET A 768 -19.90 11.92 3.56
N ILE A 769 -20.33 13.15 3.85
CA ILE A 769 -21.66 13.47 4.38
C ILE A 769 -22.36 14.39 3.36
N LEU A 770 -23.41 13.88 2.74
CA LEU A 770 -24.25 14.61 1.77
C LEU A 770 -25.54 15.07 2.45
N LEU A 771 -25.67 16.38 2.64
CA LEU A 771 -26.85 16.99 3.23
C LEU A 771 -27.86 17.36 2.14
N THR A 772 -29.10 16.90 2.31
CA THR A 772 -30.24 17.25 1.45
C THR A 772 -31.52 17.34 2.28
N ARG A 773 -32.62 17.80 1.66
CA ARG A 773 -33.92 17.93 2.32
C ARG A 773 -34.72 16.64 2.16
N ALA A 774 -35.44 16.23 3.21
CA ALA A 774 -36.37 15.13 3.13
C ALA A 774 -37.64 15.50 2.35
N GLU A 775 -38.01 14.68 1.37
CA GLU A 775 -39.29 14.76 0.66
C GLU A 775 -40.36 13.83 1.24
N GLU A 776 -39.97 12.99 2.21
CA GLU A 776 -40.85 12.08 2.94
C GLU A 776 -40.74 12.32 4.46
N PRO A 777 -41.76 11.95 5.27
CA PRO A 777 -41.68 12.11 6.71
C PRO A 777 -40.49 11.34 7.31
N VAL A 778 -39.70 12.01 8.13
CA VAL A 778 -38.57 11.39 8.85
C VAL A 778 -38.91 11.15 10.32
N GLY A 779 -38.14 10.28 10.96
CA GLY A 779 -38.35 9.88 12.35
C GLY A 779 -38.06 10.98 13.37
N PRO A 780 -38.20 10.68 14.67
CA PRO A 780 -38.04 11.64 15.78
C PRO A 780 -36.64 12.27 15.87
N GLU A 781 -35.64 11.70 15.21
CA GLU A 781 -34.27 12.23 15.14
C GLU A 781 -34.13 13.46 14.21
N GLY A 782 -35.20 13.85 13.51
CA GLY A 782 -35.20 15.04 12.63
C GLY A 782 -34.45 14.87 11.31
N ALA A 783 -33.94 13.66 11.03
CA ALA A 783 -33.30 13.31 9.77
C ALA A 783 -33.53 11.84 9.41
N ARG A 784 -33.42 11.51 8.12
CA ARG A 784 -33.30 10.14 7.61
C ARG A 784 -31.90 9.96 7.05
N VAL A 785 -31.23 8.89 7.47
CA VAL A 785 -29.82 8.62 7.13
C VAL A 785 -29.75 7.39 6.23
N THR A 786 -29.21 7.55 5.04
CA THR A 786 -28.97 6.47 4.08
C THR A 786 -27.48 6.31 3.84
N ARG A 787 -26.94 5.10 4.05
CA ARG A 787 -25.54 4.78 3.72
C ARG A 787 -25.42 4.27 2.30
N LEU A 788 -24.44 4.78 1.58
CA LEU A 788 -24.06 4.36 0.24
C LEU A 788 -22.70 3.66 0.33
N GLU A 789 -22.71 2.36 0.07
CA GLU A 789 -21.50 1.56 0.04
C GLU A 789 -20.66 1.92 -1.20
N ALA A 790 -19.39 2.30 -0.97
CA ALA A 790 -18.46 2.64 -2.04
C ALA A 790 -17.74 1.40 -2.62
N GLY A 791 -17.93 0.23 -2.03
CA GLY A 791 -17.26 -1.02 -2.37
C GLY A 791 -15.92 -1.18 -1.63
N GLY A 792 -15.52 -2.43 -1.41
CA GLY A 792 -14.34 -2.75 -0.60
C GLY A 792 -14.50 -2.30 0.85
N GLU A 793 -13.43 -1.78 1.44
CA GLU A 793 -13.39 -1.31 2.84
C GLU A 793 -13.43 0.22 2.96
N ALA A 794 -13.82 0.91 1.89
CA ALA A 794 -13.95 2.36 1.87
C ALA A 794 -15.00 2.84 2.90
N PRO A 795 -14.81 3.99 3.56
CA PRO A 795 -15.85 4.58 4.40
C PRO A 795 -17.13 4.78 3.57
N ALA A 796 -18.29 4.46 4.14
CA ALA A 796 -19.56 4.69 3.45
C ALA A 796 -19.81 6.19 3.25
N ALA A 797 -20.30 6.58 2.07
CA ALA A 797 -20.85 7.91 1.86
C ALA A 797 -22.25 7.96 2.48
N THR A 798 -22.55 8.99 3.26
CA THR A 798 -23.82 9.09 3.98
C THR A 798 -24.68 10.20 3.39
N VAL A 799 -25.89 9.87 2.96
CA VAL A 799 -26.91 10.87 2.60
C VAL A 799 -27.81 11.13 3.80
N VAL A 800 -27.95 12.40 4.17
CA VAL A 800 -28.74 12.86 5.30
C VAL A 800 -29.87 13.73 4.75
N GLU A 801 -31.08 13.22 4.87
CA GLU A 801 -32.30 13.91 4.47
C GLU A 801 -32.91 14.59 5.70
N LEU A 802 -32.75 15.91 5.80
CA LEU A 802 -33.16 16.72 6.95
C LEU A 802 -34.65 17.09 6.89
N ALA A 803 -35.33 17.04 8.05
CA ALA A 803 -36.72 17.47 8.22
C ALA A 803 -36.84 19.00 8.14
N VAL A 804 -37.04 19.54 6.93
CA VAL A 804 -37.13 20.99 6.71
C VAL A 804 -38.32 21.31 5.81
N GLY A 805 -39.25 22.11 6.32
CA GLY A 805 -40.52 22.37 5.65
C GLY A 805 -41.42 21.11 5.50
N PRO A 806 -42.42 21.15 4.59
CA PRO A 806 -43.36 20.03 4.42
C PRO A 806 -42.68 18.79 3.82
N ALA A 807 -43.12 17.58 4.15
CA ALA A 807 -42.59 16.34 3.55
C ALA A 807 -43.25 16.03 2.19
N ALA A 808 -42.88 16.80 1.16
CA ALA A 808 -43.32 16.62 -0.22
C ALA A 808 -42.32 17.23 -1.23
N PRO A 809 -42.36 16.87 -2.52
CA PRO A 809 -41.64 17.60 -3.56
C PRO A 809 -42.07 19.06 -3.62
N LEU A 810 -41.11 20.00 -3.76
CA LEU A 810 -41.38 21.44 -3.78
C LEU A 810 -40.78 22.12 -5.02
N PRO A 811 -41.47 23.12 -5.61
CA PRO A 811 -40.88 23.99 -6.63
C PRO A 811 -39.66 24.77 -6.11
N LYS A 812 -38.74 25.15 -7.00
CA LYS A 812 -37.49 25.86 -6.65
C LYS A 812 -37.70 27.16 -5.88
N ALA A 813 -38.77 27.90 -6.16
CA ALA A 813 -39.10 29.14 -5.46
C ALA A 813 -39.46 28.89 -3.98
N GLU A 814 -40.14 27.79 -3.68
CA GLU A 814 -40.47 27.41 -2.30
C GLU A 814 -39.23 26.86 -1.57
N LEU A 815 -38.35 26.13 -2.26
CA LEU A 815 -37.05 25.70 -1.71
C LEU A 815 -36.16 26.88 -1.32
N ALA A 816 -36.17 27.98 -2.09
CA ALA A 816 -35.39 29.17 -1.78
C ALA A 816 -35.77 29.81 -0.44
N ALA A 817 -37.05 29.73 -0.05
CA ALA A 817 -37.55 30.23 1.23
C ALA A 817 -37.12 29.38 2.44
N LEU A 818 -36.68 28.14 2.23
CA LEU A 818 -36.29 27.20 3.30
C LEU A 818 -34.79 27.20 3.62
N ARG A 819 -33.97 28.01 2.94
CA ARG A 819 -32.49 27.98 3.03
C ARG A 819 -31.94 28.20 4.45
N ASP A 820 -32.54 29.12 5.21
CA ASP A 820 -32.10 29.43 6.57
C ASP A 820 -32.44 28.30 7.56
N GLU A 821 -33.67 27.78 7.47
CA GLU A 821 -34.12 26.62 8.25
C GLU A 821 -33.27 25.39 7.94
N PHE A 822 -32.96 25.16 6.66
CA PHE A 822 -32.08 24.10 6.22
C PHE A 822 -30.65 24.22 6.79
N THR A 823 -30.10 25.43 6.79
CA THR A 823 -28.77 25.71 7.36
C THR A 823 -28.74 25.44 8.86
N ALA A 824 -29.78 25.84 9.60
CA ALA A 824 -29.89 25.58 11.03
C ALA A 824 -29.99 24.08 11.34
N ALA A 825 -30.83 23.35 10.60
CA ALA A 825 -30.98 21.90 10.73
C ALA A 825 -29.67 21.16 10.43
N ALA A 826 -28.96 21.55 9.37
CA ALA A 826 -27.67 20.99 9.00
C ALA A 826 -26.62 21.14 10.13
N ARG A 827 -26.50 22.34 10.71
CA ARG A 827 -25.55 22.60 11.81
C ARG A 827 -25.92 21.81 13.07
N ALA A 828 -27.21 21.75 13.41
CA ALA A 828 -27.68 21.01 14.57
C ALA A 828 -27.39 19.51 14.43
N TRP A 829 -27.65 18.94 13.25
CA TRP A 829 -27.38 17.54 12.97
C TRP A 829 -25.87 17.23 13.03
N LEU A 830 -25.02 18.04 12.38
CA LEU A 830 -23.56 17.85 12.39
C LEU A 830 -22.90 17.99 13.78
N ALA A 831 -23.57 18.64 14.72
CA ALA A 831 -23.12 18.77 16.11
C ALA A 831 -23.67 17.66 17.04
N SER A 832 -24.51 16.75 16.52
CA SER A 832 -25.19 15.73 17.32
C SER A 832 -24.47 14.37 17.30
N ASP A 833 -24.73 13.54 18.31
CA ASP A 833 -24.23 12.17 18.37
C ASP A 833 -24.91 11.23 17.35
N SER A 834 -25.96 11.68 16.68
CA SER A 834 -26.66 10.94 15.62
C SER A 834 -25.84 10.86 14.32
N VAL A 835 -24.74 11.61 14.20
CA VAL A 835 -23.84 11.54 13.04
C VAL A 835 -23.13 10.18 13.03
N PRO A 836 -23.22 9.39 11.95
CA PRO A 836 -22.47 8.14 11.84
C PRO A 836 -20.95 8.37 11.97
N GLY A 837 -20.36 7.86 13.06
CA GLY A 837 -18.95 8.07 13.41
C GLY A 837 -18.68 9.34 14.21
N GLY A 838 -19.68 9.89 14.89
CA GLY A 838 -19.54 10.98 15.86
C GLY A 838 -19.70 12.40 15.29
N PRO A 839 -19.92 13.40 16.17
CA PRO A 839 -20.11 14.80 15.79
C PRO A 839 -18.96 15.34 14.93
N VAL A 840 -19.30 16.14 13.92
CA VAL A 840 -18.33 16.83 13.05
C VAL A 840 -18.07 18.26 13.52
N LEU A 841 -19.04 18.85 14.20
CA LEU A 841 -18.89 20.13 14.88
C LEU A 841 -18.65 19.86 16.38
N ALA A 842 -17.53 20.35 16.91
CA ALA A 842 -17.02 19.95 18.23
C ALA A 842 -18.00 20.20 19.40
N PRO A 843 -18.27 19.21 20.26
CA PRO A 843 -18.70 19.45 21.64
C PRO A 843 -17.49 19.88 22.48
N GLN A 844 -17.61 20.96 23.26
CA GLN A 844 -16.53 21.39 24.17
C GLN A 844 -16.57 20.63 25.50
N GLY A 845 -15.48 19.94 25.90
CA GLY A 845 -15.36 19.32 27.23
C GLY A 845 -14.38 18.13 27.36
N VAL A 846 -14.28 17.57 28.57
CA VAL A 846 -13.59 16.31 28.91
C VAL A 846 -14.65 15.19 28.92
N ASP A 847 -14.33 13.99 28.42
CA ASP A 847 -15.29 12.89 28.42
C ASP A 847 -15.60 12.39 29.85
N ALA A 848 -16.64 11.56 29.99
CA ALA A 848 -17.06 11.01 31.28
C ALA A 848 -15.99 10.09 31.95
N ARG A 849 -14.94 9.69 31.20
CA ARG A 849 -13.82 8.86 31.67
C ARG A 849 -12.64 9.70 32.16
N GLY A 850 -12.73 11.04 32.07
CA GLY A 850 -11.64 11.95 32.45
C GLY A 850 -10.50 12.01 31.43
N LEU A 851 -10.73 11.50 30.22
CA LEU A 851 -9.83 11.56 29.08
C LEU A 851 -10.32 12.70 28.17
N GLY A 852 -9.43 13.44 27.53
CA GLY A 852 -9.84 14.51 26.59
C GLY A 852 -10.85 13.98 25.58
N ALA A 853 -11.93 14.74 25.30
CA ALA A 853 -12.89 14.33 24.28
C ALA A 853 -12.17 14.18 22.93
N PRO A 854 -12.53 13.18 22.10
CA PRO A 854 -11.93 13.05 20.78
C PRO A 854 -12.08 14.36 20.02
N ALA A 855 -11.01 14.79 19.34
CA ALA A 855 -11.09 15.96 18.48
C ALA A 855 -12.20 15.75 17.43
N ALA A 856 -12.93 16.81 17.09
CA ALA A 856 -13.82 16.76 15.95
C ALA A 856 -12.99 16.35 14.71
N PRO A 857 -13.51 15.46 13.86
CA PRO A 857 -12.76 14.96 12.72
C PRO A 857 -12.41 16.12 11.78
N PRO A 858 -11.22 16.13 11.17
CA PRO A 858 -10.81 17.21 10.29
C PRO A 858 -11.75 17.28 9.07
N VAL A 859 -12.34 18.44 8.83
CA VAL A 859 -13.19 18.66 7.64
C VAL A 859 -12.29 19.11 6.49
N ALA A 860 -12.11 18.23 5.51
CA ALA A 860 -11.20 18.47 4.38
C ALA A 860 -11.73 19.56 3.44
N PHE A 861 -13.05 19.62 3.24
CA PHE A 861 -13.72 20.64 2.45
C PHE A 861 -15.24 20.62 2.71
N VAL A 862 -15.88 21.72 2.35
CA VAL A 862 -17.34 21.81 2.18
C VAL A 862 -17.63 22.11 0.71
N HIS A 863 -18.42 21.27 0.04
CA HIS A 863 -18.76 21.38 -1.37
C HIS A 863 -20.24 21.69 -1.57
N GLY A 864 -20.54 22.92 -1.96
CA GLY A 864 -21.89 23.32 -2.36
C GLY A 864 -22.19 22.96 -3.82
N HIS A 865 -23.37 22.39 -4.06
CA HIS A 865 -23.86 22.14 -5.41
C HIS A 865 -25.14 22.95 -5.68
N TYR A 866 -25.11 23.74 -6.76
CA TYR A 866 -26.20 24.61 -7.18
C TYR A 866 -26.44 25.80 -6.23
N TRP A 867 -27.03 26.88 -6.76
CA TRP A 867 -27.17 28.16 -6.04
C TRP A 867 -28.00 28.06 -4.75
N LEU A 868 -28.95 27.13 -4.68
CA LEU A 868 -29.78 26.91 -3.48
C LEU A 868 -28.97 26.45 -2.27
N SER A 869 -27.88 25.70 -2.50
CA SER A 869 -27.05 25.12 -1.44
C SER A 869 -25.99 26.09 -0.91
N ALA A 870 -25.81 27.24 -1.56
CA ALA A 870 -24.71 28.16 -1.30
C ALA A 870 -24.66 28.70 0.14
N PRO A 871 -25.77 29.22 0.73
CA PRO A 871 -25.71 29.80 2.07
C PRO A 871 -25.33 28.77 3.13
N THR A 872 -25.85 27.54 2.99
CA THR A 872 -25.54 26.43 3.89
C THR A 872 -24.09 26.01 3.77
N ALA A 873 -23.57 25.84 2.55
CA ALA A 873 -22.17 25.46 2.33
C ALA A 873 -21.20 26.51 2.92
N ALA A 874 -21.46 27.79 2.69
CA ALA A 874 -20.66 28.88 3.27
C ALA A 874 -20.70 28.89 4.81
N ALA A 875 -21.88 28.72 5.41
CA ALA A 875 -22.04 28.69 6.86
C ALA A 875 -21.33 27.50 7.51
N LEU A 876 -21.35 26.33 6.86
CA LEU A 876 -20.66 25.14 7.33
C LEU A 876 -19.15 25.27 7.19
N ALA A 877 -18.64 25.77 6.05
CA ALA A 877 -17.21 26.02 5.85
C ALA A 877 -16.67 26.99 6.92
N ALA A 878 -17.40 28.06 7.22
CA ALA A 878 -17.03 29.00 8.28
C ALA A 878 -17.05 28.36 9.69
N ALA A 879 -18.00 27.44 9.95
CA ALA A 879 -18.10 26.75 11.24
C ALA A 879 -16.99 25.70 11.45
N THR A 880 -16.47 25.11 10.38
CA THR A 880 -15.44 24.07 10.44
C THR A 880 -14.03 24.61 10.17
N GLY A 881 -13.91 25.82 9.61
CA GLY A 881 -12.65 26.37 9.12
C GLY A 881 -12.13 25.69 7.84
N ALA A 882 -12.97 24.90 7.16
CA ALA A 882 -12.58 24.15 5.97
C ALA A 882 -12.71 24.97 4.68
N PRO A 883 -11.94 24.65 3.62
CA PRO A 883 -12.12 25.25 2.31
C PRO A 883 -13.54 25.09 1.76
N HIS A 884 -14.13 26.18 1.26
CA HIS A 884 -15.43 26.20 0.60
C HIS A 884 -15.26 26.03 -0.92
N LEU A 885 -15.64 24.85 -1.43
CA LEU A 885 -15.70 24.54 -2.86
C LEU A 885 -17.14 24.68 -3.36
N HIS A 886 -17.34 25.14 -4.60
CA HIS A 886 -18.69 25.23 -5.16
C HIS A 886 -18.75 24.86 -6.64
N THR A 887 -19.76 24.08 -7.04
CA THR A 887 -20.08 23.79 -8.45
C THR A 887 -21.45 24.36 -8.81
N MET A 888 -21.48 25.26 -9.80
CA MET A 888 -22.69 26.00 -10.19
C MET A 888 -23.72 25.10 -10.89
N HIS A 889 -23.27 24.13 -11.68
CA HIS A 889 -24.04 23.25 -12.59
C HIS A 889 -24.78 23.99 -13.73
N THR A 890 -25.42 25.12 -13.44
CA THR A 890 -25.93 26.10 -14.40
C THR A 890 -25.86 27.50 -13.81
N THR A 891 -25.63 28.53 -14.64
CA THR A 891 -25.48 29.92 -14.18
C THR A 891 -26.48 30.83 -14.89
N ALA A 892 -27.25 31.61 -14.14
CA ALA A 892 -28.27 32.52 -14.68
C ALA A 892 -27.64 33.57 -15.61
N ALA A 893 -26.54 34.19 -15.19
CA ALA A 893 -25.87 35.21 -15.98
C ALA A 893 -25.35 34.69 -17.34
N VAL A 894 -24.88 33.44 -17.38
CA VAL A 894 -24.42 32.81 -18.64
C VAL A 894 -25.60 32.57 -19.58
N LYS A 895 -26.70 32.01 -19.07
CA LYS A 895 -27.91 31.80 -19.90
C LYS A 895 -28.48 33.11 -20.44
N MET A 896 -28.45 34.18 -19.65
CA MET A 896 -28.92 35.51 -20.08
C MET A 896 -27.98 36.17 -21.10
N LEU A 897 -26.70 35.75 -21.17
CA LEU A 897 -25.79 36.16 -22.25
C LEU A 897 -26.06 35.40 -23.54
N GLU A 898 -26.39 34.10 -23.44
CA GLU A 898 -26.74 33.24 -24.58
C GLU A 898 -28.11 33.61 -25.18
N ASP A 899 -29.09 33.97 -24.34
CA ASP A 899 -30.42 34.43 -24.72
C ASP A 899 -30.77 35.76 -24.01
N PRO A 900 -30.63 36.91 -24.70
CA PRO A 900 -30.95 38.22 -24.13
C PRO A 900 -32.43 38.44 -23.75
N GLU A 901 -33.35 37.61 -24.26
CA GLU A 901 -34.77 37.67 -23.91
C GLU A 901 -35.09 36.88 -22.63
N LEU A 902 -34.23 35.95 -22.24
CA LEU A 902 -34.38 35.14 -21.04
C LEU A 902 -34.29 35.99 -19.76
N ARG A 903 -35.21 35.75 -18.82
CA ARG A 903 -35.21 36.37 -17.49
C ARG A 903 -35.16 35.29 -16.41
N GLU A 904 -34.15 35.39 -15.55
CA GLU A 904 -33.99 34.51 -14.38
C GLU A 904 -34.41 35.24 -13.09
N PRO A 905 -34.87 34.54 -12.04
CA PRO A 905 -35.31 35.16 -10.79
C PRO A 905 -34.21 36.00 -10.11
N ALA A 906 -34.55 37.19 -9.59
CA ALA A 906 -33.60 38.08 -8.92
C ALA A 906 -32.88 37.42 -7.73
N GLU A 907 -33.61 36.61 -6.97
CA GLU A 907 -33.08 35.88 -5.81
C GLU A 907 -31.99 34.87 -6.21
N ARG A 908 -32.12 34.25 -7.40
CA ARG A 908 -31.08 33.37 -7.96
C ARG A 908 -29.84 34.15 -8.36
N ILE A 909 -30.00 35.28 -9.04
CA ILE A 909 -28.88 36.15 -9.46
C ILE A 909 -28.09 36.63 -8.24
N GLU A 910 -28.79 37.05 -7.18
CA GLU A 910 -28.18 37.47 -5.93
C GLU A 910 -27.40 36.33 -5.26
N ALA A 911 -28.00 35.13 -5.18
CA ALA A 911 -27.37 33.97 -4.59
C ALA A 911 -26.13 33.48 -5.38
N GLU A 912 -26.21 33.44 -6.71
CA GLU A 912 -25.06 33.12 -7.57
C GLU A 912 -23.93 34.16 -7.40
N GLY A 913 -24.28 35.44 -7.23
CA GLY A 913 -23.32 36.49 -6.91
C GLY A 913 -22.67 36.30 -5.53
N ALA A 914 -23.41 35.80 -4.53
CA ALA A 914 -22.86 35.47 -3.22
C ALA A 914 -21.88 34.29 -3.29
N VAL A 915 -22.20 33.24 -4.05
CA VAL A 915 -21.28 32.10 -4.31
C VAL A 915 -19.93 32.60 -4.83
N VAL A 916 -19.94 33.47 -5.85
CA VAL A 916 -18.70 34.01 -6.43
C VAL A 916 -17.87 34.80 -5.41
N ARG A 917 -18.50 35.43 -4.42
CA ARG A 917 -17.79 36.15 -3.35
C ARG A 917 -17.25 35.20 -2.30
N GLU A 918 -18.06 34.24 -1.85
CA GLU A 918 -17.83 33.44 -0.64
C GLU A 918 -17.12 32.10 -0.86
N ALA A 919 -17.19 31.51 -2.05
CA ALA A 919 -16.49 30.24 -2.32
C ALA A 919 -14.99 30.47 -2.48
N ASP A 920 -14.15 29.72 -1.78
CA ASP A 920 -12.69 29.80 -1.96
C ASP A 920 -12.30 29.42 -3.40
N LEU A 921 -13.02 28.44 -3.97
CA LEU A 921 -12.78 27.93 -5.31
C LEU A 921 -14.08 27.47 -5.99
N LEU A 922 -14.27 27.88 -7.25
CA LEU A 922 -15.31 27.34 -8.11
C LEU A 922 -14.77 26.15 -8.91
N VAL A 923 -15.43 25.01 -8.78
CA VAL A 923 -15.16 23.81 -9.57
C VAL A 923 -16.05 23.86 -10.80
N VAL A 924 -15.41 23.88 -11.97
CA VAL A 924 -16.07 23.95 -13.29
C VAL A 924 -15.77 22.69 -14.08
N ASN A 925 -16.68 22.30 -14.95
CA ASN A 925 -16.61 21.01 -15.65
C ASN A 925 -15.76 21.10 -16.92
N SER A 926 -15.62 22.28 -17.51
CA SER A 926 -14.89 22.45 -18.77
C SER A 926 -14.08 23.76 -18.81
N PRO A 927 -13.05 23.83 -19.68
CA PRO A 927 -12.36 25.09 -19.97
C PRO A 927 -13.28 26.20 -20.49
N ALA A 928 -14.35 25.85 -21.23
CA ALA A 928 -15.33 26.82 -21.73
C ALA A 928 -16.04 27.53 -20.57
N GLU A 929 -16.45 26.79 -19.54
CA GLU A 929 -17.15 27.35 -18.37
C GLU A 929 -16.27 28.36 -17.59
N VAL A 930 -14.94 28.24 -17.63
CA VAL A 930 -14.02 29.26 -17.07
C VAL A 930 -14.19 30.60 -17.81
N VAL A 931 -14.31 30.56 -19.13
CA VAL A 931 -14.49 31.75 -19.96
C VAL A 931 -15.86 32.37 -19.67
N ASP A 932 -16.90 31.55 -19.61
CA ASP A 932 -18.27 31.99 -19.36
C ASP A 932 -18.40 32.67 -17.99
N LEU A 933 -17.86 32.07 -16.93
CA LEU A 933 -17.90 32.66 -15.58
C LEU A 933 -17.07 33.94 -15.48
N ARG A 934 -15.95 34.03 -16.20
CA ARG A 934 -15.14 35.25 -16.26
C ARG A 934 -15.89 36.38 -16.93
N GLU A 935 -16.57 36.11 -18.04
CA GLU A 935 -17.28 37.12 -18.83
C GLU A 935 -18.61 37.53 -18.20
N ALA A 936 -19.36 36.56 -17.66
CA ALA A 936 -20.67 36.79 -17.06
C ALA A 936 -20.60 37.35 -15.63
N LEU A 937 -19.65 36.87 -14.83
CA LEU A 937 -19.60 37.14 -13.38
C LEU A 937 -18.24 37.69 -12.89
N GLY A 938 -17.28 37.91 -13.78
CA GLY A 938 -15.97 38.49 -13.42
C GLY A 938 -15.08 37.56 -12.59
N VAL A 939 -15.32 36.25 -12.62
CA VAL A 939 -14.55 35.29 -11.80
C VAL A 939 -13.10 35.19 -12.29
N PRO A 940 -12.08 35.42 -11.45
CA PRO A 940 -10.69 35.24 -11.85
C PRO A 940 -10.34 33.77 -12.08
N ARG A 941 -9.51 33.48 -13.09
CA ARG A 941 -9.01 32.11 -13.38
C ARG A 941 -8.34 31.42 -12.18
N ALA A 942 -7.71 32.19 -11.29
CA ALA A 942 -7.08 31.66 -10.08
C ALA A 942 -8.08 31.12 -9.05
N ARG A 943 -9.37 31.46 -9.15
CA ARG A 943 -10.47 30.96 -8.31
C ARG A 943 -11.34 29.93 -9.03
N THR A 944 -10.88 29.41 -10.16
CA THR A 944 -11.55 28.34 -10.90
C THR A 944 -10.65 27.13 -11.06
N ARG A 945 -11.18 25.93 -10.85
CA ARG A 945 -10.51 24.66 -11.15
C ARG A 945 -11.37 23.86 -12.12
N VAL A 946 -10.80 23.55 -13.29
CA VAL A 946 -11.43 22.67 -14.26
C VAL A 946 -11.24 21.23 -13.77
N LEU A 947 -12.35 20.57 -13.42
CA LEU A 947 -12.43 19.16 -13.07
C LEU A 947 -13.53 18.52 -13.93
N PRO A 948 -13.18 17.87 -15.05
CA PRO A 948 -14.15 17.15 -15.87
C PRO A 948 -14.85 16.05 -15.06
N PRO A 949 -16.18 15.90 -15.17
CA PRO A 949 -16.87 14.77 -14.56
C PRO A 949 -16.45 13.43 -15.19
N GLY A 950 -16.67 12.34 -14.47
CA GLY A 950 -16.36 11.00 -14.92
C GLY A 950 -17.57 10.17 -15.34
N ALA A 951 -17.31 8.97 -15.86
CA ALA A 951 -18.26 7.88 -16.00
C ALA A 951 -17.98 6.78 -14.95
N ASP A 952 -19.00 6.02 -14.56
CA ASP A 952 -18.82 4.83 -13.72
C ASP A 952 -18.30 3.66 -14.57
N LEU A 953 -16.99 3.57 -14.72
CA LEU A 953 -16.32 2.61 -15.61
C LEU A 953 -16.50 1.13 -15.21
N ALA A 954 -17.05 0.86 -14.02
CA ALA A 954 -17.45 -0.49 -13.62
C ALA A 954 -18.81 -0.90 -14.23
N THR A 955 -19.72 0.07 -14.41
CA THR A 955 -21.06 -0.14 -14.99
C THR A 955 -21.04 0.08 -16.51
N PHE A 956 -20.41 1.17 -16.94
CA PHE A 956 -20.26 1.56 -18.34
C PHE A 956 -18.90 1.09 -18.85
N THR A 957 -18.92 -0.08 -19.47
CA THR A 957 -17.76 -0.75 -20.06
C THR A 957 -18.19 -1.42 -21.37
N PRO A 958 -17.26 -1.70 -22.31
CA PRO A 958 -17.60 -2.40 -23.55
C PRO A 958 -18.10 -3.83 -23.30
N GLU A 959 -17.83 -4.40 -22.13
CA GLU A 959 -18.24 -5.74 -21.74
C GLU A 959 -19.67 -5.76 -21.16
N GLY A 960 -20.37 -6.88 -21.31
CA GLY A 960 -21.69 -7.12 -20.72
C GLY A 960 -22.84 -7.25 -21.72
N PRO A 961 -24.09 -7.32 -21.24
CA PRO A 961 -25.25 -7.53 -22.11
C PRO A 961 -25.49 -6.31 -23.01
N ALA A 962 -25.84 -6.55 -24.26
CA ALA A 962 -26.31 -5.54 -25.20
C ALA A 962 -27.81 -5.79 -25.46
N LEU A 963 -28.65 -4.82 -25.12
CA LEU A 963 -30.11 -4.93 -25.22
C LEU A 963 -30.67 -3.71 -25.94
N TRP A 964 -31.09 -3.90 -27.20
CA TRP A 964 -31.78 -2.86 -27.95
C TRP A 964 -33.26 -2.82 -27.56
N PRO A 965 -33.82 -1.68 -27.12
CA PRO A 965 -35.23 -1.61 -26.73
C PRO A 965 -36.20 -1.52 -27.90
N GLY A 966 -35.71 -1.19 -29.10
CA GLY A 966 -36.50 -1.15 -30.33
C GLY A 966 -36.73 -2.56 -30.91
N ASP A 967 -37.17 -2.62 -32.16
CA ASP A 967 -37.35 -3.89 -32.87
C ASP A 967 -35.99 -4.59 -33.10
N PRO A 968 -35.77 -5.82 -32.60
CA PRO A 968 -34.53 -6.57 -32.82
C PRO A 968 -34.36 -7.07 -34.26
N ASP A 969 -35.43 -7.13 -35.06
CA ASP A 969 -35.42 -7.59 -36.46
C ASP A 969 -35.40 -6.40 -37.46
N ASP A 970 -34.76 -5.29 -37.10
CA ASP A 970 -34.74 -4.03 -37.88
C ASP A 970 -33.97 -4.09 -39.23
N GLY A 971 -33.63 -5.28 -39.71
CA GLY A 971 -33.02 -5.52 -41.02
C GLY A 971 -31.57 -5.00 -41.15
N GLY A 972 -30.90 -4.70 -40.03
CA GLY A 972 -29.56 -4.11 -40.04
C GLY A 972 -29.57 -2.59 -40.20
N ALA A 973 -30.67 -1.93 -39.84
CA ALA A 973 -30.74 -0.48 -39.78
C ALA A 973 -29.68 0.12 -38.82
N LEU A 974 -29.39 1.41 -38.98
CA LEU A 974 -28.52 2.14 -38.07
C LEU A 974 -29.33 2.48 -36.80
N ARG A 975 -28.94 1.90 -35.67
CA ARG A 975 -29.60 2.06 -34.37
C ARG A 975 -29.08 3.30 -33.66
N VAL A 976 -29.89 4.34 -33.62
CA VAL A 976 -29.58 5.64 -33.02
C VAL A 976 -30.27 5.74 -31.67
N LEU A 977 -29.51 5.95 -30.60
CA LEU A 977 -30.03 6.15 -29.26
C LEU A 977 -29.92 7.61 -28.84
N PHE A 978 -31.03 8.18 -28.36
CA PHE A 978 -31.04 9.38 -27.56
C PHE A 978 -31.40 9.00 -26.12
N ALA A 979 -30.58 9.40 -25.15
CA ALA A 979 -30.88 9.24 -23.73
C ALA A 979 -30.80 10.59 -23.01
N GLY A 980 -31.91 11.05 -22.44
CA GLY A 980 -31.97 12.35 -21.79
C GLY A 980 -33.38 12.88 -21.56
N ARG A 981 -33.48 14.10 -21.02
CA ARG A 981 -34.77 14.76 -20.78
C ARG A 981 -35.44 15.14 -22.10
N ILE A 982 -36.76 14.90 -22.20
CA ILE A 982 -37.56 15.25 -23.38
C ILE A 982 -37.96 16.73 -23.29
N GLN A 983 -37.04 17.60 -23.69
CA GLN A 983 -37.17 19.07 -23.66
C GLN A 983 -36.65 19.67 -24.96
N ARG A 984 -37.19 20.82 -25.37
CA ARG A 984 -36.79 21.47 -26.64
C ARG A 984 -35.29 21.73 -26.71
N HIS A 985 -34.69 22.33 -25.67
CA HIS A 985 -33.25 22.61 -25.67
C HIS A 985 -32.35 21.35 -25.65
N LYS A 986 -32.88 20.17 -25.31
CA LYS A 986 -32.14 18.89 -25.41
C LYS A 986 -32.18 18.27 -26.80
N GLY A 987 -33.00 18.82 -27.71
CA GLY A 987 -32.95 18.49 -29.13
C GLY A 987 -33.55 17.17 -29.63
N PRO A 988 -34.27 16.30 -28.86
CA PRO A 988 -34.75 15.04 -29.42
C PRO A 988 -35.77 15.24 -30.56
N HIS A 989 -36.47 16.38 -30.59
CA HIS A 989 -37.33 16.78 -31.70
C HIS A 989 -36.56 16.91 -33.03
N LEU A 990 -35.31 17.40 -33.01
CA LEU A 990 -34.47 17.51 -34.20
C LEU A 990 -34.14 16.14 -34.80
N LEU A 991 -34.01 15.09 -33.97
CA LEU A 991 -33.76 13.73 -34.46
C LEU A 991 -35.00 13.13 -35.14
N VAL A 992 -36.19 13.39 -34.59
CA VAL A 992 -37.46 12.99 -35.21
C VAL A 992 -37.65 13.70 -36.55
N GLU A 993 -37.35 15.00 -36.61
CA GLU A 993 -37.43 15.77 -37.86
C GLU A 993 -36.34 15.37 -38.87
N ALA A 994 -35.13 15.03 -38.41
CA ALA A 994 -34.07 14.49 -39.26
C ALA A 994 -34.45 13.16 -39.90
N LEU A 995 -35.15 12.27 -39.17
CA LEU A 995 -35.69 11.04 -39.75
C LEU A 995 -36.70 11.31 -40.88
N ALA A 996 -37.52 12.36 -40.75
CA ALA A 996 -38.47 12.75 -41.78
C ALA A 996 -37.73 13.23 -43.04
N VAL A 997 -36.66 14.02 -42.88
CA VAL A 997 -35.77 14.44 -43.97
C VAL A 997 -35.13 13.23 -44.66
N LEU A 998 -34.63 12.26 -43.90
CA LEU A 998 -34.04 11.03 -44.45
C LEU A 998 -35.06 10.18 -45.22
N ARG A 999 -36.29 10.03 -44.68
CA ARG A 999 -37.38 9.30 -45.34
C ARG A 999 -37.78 9.97 -46.66
N GLU A 1000 -37.89 11.28 -46.69
CA GLU A 1000 -38.19 12.01 -47.92
C GLU A 1000 -37.09 11.78 -48.98
N ARG A 1001 -35.82 11.83 -48.58
CA ARG A 1001 -34.67 11.52 -49.46
C ARG A 1001 -34.65 10.07 -49.95
N ALA A 1002 -35.21 9.13 -49.17
CA ALA A 1002 -35.29 7.71 -49.50
C ALA A 1002 -36.47 7.36 -50.43
N GLY A 1003 -37.34 8.32 -50.79
CA GLY A 1003 -38.44 8.10 -51.73
C GLY A 1003 -39.84 8.44 -51.22
N GLY A 1004 -39.96 9.11 -50.07
CA GLY A 1004 -41.23 9.65 -49.55
C GLY A 1004 -41.97 8.72 -48.58
N PRO A 1005 -43.29 8.88 -48.41
CA PRO A 1005 -44.06 8.17 -47.39
C PRO A 1005 -43.94 6.64 -47.49
N GLY A 1006 -43.57 5.99 -46.39
CA GLY A 1006 -43.38 4.54 -46.32
C GLY A 1006 -42.02 4.02 -46.80
N ALA A 1007 -41.12 4.90 -47.26
CA ALA A 1007 -39.73 4.52 -47.54
C ALA A 1007 -38.97 4.24 -46.23
N ASP A 1008 -38.09 3.24 -46.28
CA ASP A 1008 -37.17 2.91 -45.18
C ASP A 1008 -35.83 3.61 -45.40
N PRO A 1009 -35.47 4.63 -44.59
CA PRO A 1009 -34.19 5.32 -44.72
C PRO A 1009 -33.01 4.53 -44.13
N GLY A 1010 -33.23 3.33 -43.58
CA GLY A 1010 -32.18 2.50 -42.98
C GLY A 1010 -31.69 3.02 -41.61
N VAL A 1011 -32.49 3.83 -40.93
CA VAL A 1011 -32.19 4.39 -39.59
C VAL A 1011 -33.37 4.12 -38.66
N ARG A 1012 -33.10 3.76 -37.40
CA ARG A 1012 -34.08 3.59 -36.33
C ARG A 1012 -33.66 4.42 -35.12
N LEU A 1013 -34.59 5.19 -34.56
CA LEU A 1013 -34.35 6.00 -33.36
C LEU A 1013 -35.01 5.37 -32.14
N HIS A 1014 -34.26 5.23 -31.07
CA HIS A 1014 -34.82 4.98 -29.74
C HIS A 1014 -34.61 6.21 -28.86
N VAL A 1015 -35.68 6.66 -28.20
CA VAL A 1015 -35.66 7.79 -27.25
C VAL A 1015 -35.91 7.24 -25.84
N ASN A 1016 -34.87 7.22 -25.02
CA ASN A 1016 -34.94 6.90 -23.60
C ASN A 1016 -35.04 8.22 -22.80
N GLY A 1017 -36.20 8.48 -22.22
CA GLY A 1017 -36.42 9.72 -21.48
C GLY A 1017 -37.87 10.00 -21.13
N ALA A 1018 -38.08 10.94 -20.21
CA ALA A 1018 -39.42 11.42 -19.83
C ALA A 1018 -39.56 12.94 -20.09
N PRO A 1019 -40.78 13.44 -20.37
CA PRO A 1019 -41.08 14.87 -20.35
C PRO A 1019 -40.81 15.46 -18.95
N SER A 1020 -40.22 16.66 -18.89
CA SER A 1020 -39.92 17.35 -17.63
C SER A 1020 -40.11 18.87 -17.79
N GLY A 1021 -40.71 19.51 -16.79
CA GLY A 1021 -41.02 20.95 -16.75
C GLY A 1021 -42.24 21.38 -17.59
N GLU A 1022 -42.53 22.68 -17.59
CA GLU A 1022 -43.64 23.29 -18.36
C GLU A 1022 -43.44 23.21 -19.90
N GLU A 1023 -42.24 22.84 -20.37
CA GLU A 1023 -41.84 22.72 -21.78
C GLU A 1023 -41.75 21.25 -22.29
N GLY A 1024 -42.53 20.33 -21.72
CA GLY A 1024 -42.56 18.94 -22.18
C GLY A 1024 -42.95 18.82 -23.66
N LEU A 1025 -42.15 18.09 -24.44
CA LEU A 1025 -42.43 17.85 -25.86
C LEU A 1025 -43.26 16.58 -26.07
N ASP A 1026 -44.32 16.67 -26.86
CA ASP A 1026 -45.06 15.52 -27.39
C ASP A 1026 -44.33 14.93 -28.61
N LEU A 1027 -43.26 14.17 -28.36
CA LEU A 1027 -42.50 13.50 -29.42
C LEU A 1027 -43.30 12.42 -30.17
N PRO A 1028 -44.14 11.60 -29.52
CA PRO A 1028 -45.00 10.66 -30.25
C PRO A 1028 -45.94 11.37 -31.23
N GLY A 1029 -46.56 12.48 -30.82
CA GLY A 1029 -47.38 13.33 -31.69
C GLY A 1029 -46.58 13.89 -32.87
N LEU A 1030 -45.37 14.41 -32.62
CA LEU A 1030 -44.49 14.92 -33.67
C LEU A 1030 -44.07 13.83 -34.67
N ALA A 1031 -43.74 12.63 -34.20
CA ALA A 1031 -43.37 11.50 -35.06
C ALA A 1031 -44.54 11.06 -35.96
N LEU A 1032 -45.78 11.12 -35.47
CA LEU A 1032 -46.97 10.87 -36.26
C LEU A 1032 -47.21 11.97 -37.29
N GLU A 1033 -47.09 13.25 -36.90
CA GLU A 1033 -47.25 14.41 -37.80
C GLU A 1033 -46.23 14.39 -38.94
N ARG A 1034 -44.98 14.04 -38.63
CA ARG A 1034 -43.89 13.94 -39.60
C ARG A 1034 -43.88 12.62 -40.38
N GLY A 1035 -44.82 11.72 -40.09
CA GLY A 1035 -44.98 10.45 -40.80
C GLY A 1035 -43.79 9.51 -40.63
N VAL A 1036 -43.19 9.45 -39.44
CA VAL A 1036 -42.02 8.60 -39.07
C VAL A 1036 -42.23 7.79 -37.80
N ALA A 1037 -43.48 7.64 -37.35
CA ALA A 1037 -43.82 6.93 -36.10
C ALA A 1037 -43.37 5.46 -36.08
N ASP A 1038 -43.26 4.81 -37.24
CA ASP A 1038 -42.74 3.44 -37.41
C ASP A 1038 -41.20 3.34 -37.31
N LEU A 1039 -40.48 4.47 -37.31
CA LEU A 1039 -39.02 4.53 -37.19
C LEU A 1039 -38.54 4.92 -35.79
N VAL A 1040 -39.45 5.29 -34.88
CA VAL A 1040 -39.12 5.82 -33.57
C VAL A 1040 -39.78 4.99 -32.47
N THR A 1041 -38.99 4.60 -31.47
CA THR A 1041 -39.47 3.92 -30.27
C THR A 1041 -39.11 4.70 -29.02
N PHE A 1042 -39.86 4.50 -27.94
CA PHE A 1042 -39.73 5.28 -26.70
C PHE A 1042 -39.65 4.35 -25.49
N SER A 1043 -38.83 4.72 -24.50
CA SER A 1043 -38.82 4.09 -23.18
C SER A 1043 -38.74 5.13 -22.06
N GLU A 1044 -39.28 4.76 -20.89
CA GLU A 1044 -39.09 5.52 -19.67
C GLU A 1044 -37.62 5.50 -19.23
N PRO A 1045 -37.14 6.50 -18.45
CA PRO A 1045 -35.81 6.49 -17.88
C PRO A 1045 -35.50 5.19 -17.13
N VAL A 1046 -34.40 4.54 -17.50
CA VAL A 1046 -33.97 3.24 -16.95
C VAL A 1046 -32.83 3.40 -15.94
N ARG A 1047 -32.51 2.32 -15.23
CA ARG A 1047 -31.35 2.26 -14.31
C ARG A 1047 -30.03 2.24 -15.11
N ALA A 1048 -28.92 2.58 -14.45
CA ALA A 1048 -27.61 2.71 -15.10
C ALA A 1048 -27.17 1.42 -15.82
N GLU A 1049 -27.43 0.25 -15.22
CA GLU A 1049 -27.05 -1.05 -15.79
C GLU A 1049 -27.82 -1.35 -17.09
N GLU A 1050 -29.10 -0.98 -17.12
CA GLU A 1050 -29.95 -1.14 -18.30
C GLU A 1050 -29.61 -0.09 -19.36
N LEU A 1051 -29.31 1.16 -18.96
CA LEU A 1051 -28.81 2.18 -19.87
C LEU A 1051 -27.50 1.73 -20.54
N ALA A 1052 -26.54 1.19 -19.78
CA ALA A 1052 -25.30 0.63 -20.32
C ALA A 1052 -25.57 -0.47 -21.35
N ALA A 1053 -26.58 -1.32 -21.13
CA ALA A 1053 -26.97 -2.35 -22.09
C ALA A 1053 -27.59 -1.75 -23.37
N GLN A 1054 -28.34 -0.66 -23.26
CA GLN A 1054 -28.87 0.06 -24.42
C GLN A 1054 -27.77 0.79 -25.19
N LEU A 1055 -26.81 1.41 -24.49
CA LEU A 1055 -25.66 2.09 -25.08
C LEU A 1055 -24.81 1.11 -25.90
N ARG A 1056 -24.46 -0.06 -25.34
CA ARG A 1056 -23.73 -1.12 -26.06
C ARG A 1056 -24.47 -1.68 -27.27
N ALA A 1057 -25.80 -1.61 -27.28
CA ALA A 1057 -26.62 -2.12 -28.37
C ALA A 1057 -26.87 -1.10 -29.49
N ALA A 1058 -26.60 0.18 -29.23
CA ALA A 1058 -26.73 1.25 -30.21
C ALA A 1058 -25.50 1.33 -31.10
N ASP A 1059 -25.69 1.68 -32.37
CA ASP A 1059 -24.58 1.96 -33.31
C ASP A 1059 -24.09 3.42 -33.14
N VAL A 1060 -25.00 4.32 -32.74
CA VAL A 1060 -24.75 5.76 -32.54
C VAL A 1060 -25.52 6.25 -31.32
N VAL A 1061 -24.86 7.02 -30.45
CA VAL A 1061 -25.57 7.84 -29.46
C VAL A 1061 -25.60 9.29 -29.96
N ALA A 1062 -26.81 9.85 -30.07
CA ALA A 1062 -27.03 11.19 -30.60
C ALA A 1062 -27.31 12.20 -29.48
N MET A 1063 -26.53 13.28 -29.44
CA MET A 1063 -26.60 14.36 -28.46
C MET A 1063 -26.86 15.72 -29.14
N PRO A 1064 -28.12 15.99 -29.56
CA PRO A 1064 -28.52 17.20 -30.29
C PRO A 1064 -28.78 18.43 -29.42
N SER A 1065 -28.32 18.41 -28.17
CA SER A 1065 -28.51 19.51 -27.22
C SER A 1065 -28.10 20.86 -27.80
N ALA A 1066 -28.93 21.89 -27.64
CA ALA A 1066 -28.59 23.27 -27.96
C ALA A 1066 -27.63 23.88 -26.93
N SER A 1067 -27.69 23.39 -25.69
CA SER A 1067 -26.76 23.72 -24.61
C SER A 1067 -26.55 22.49 -23.72
N GLU A 1068 -25.30 22.23 -23.33
CA GLU A 1068 -24.93 21.10 -22.48
C GLU A 1068 -23.75 21.46 -21.57
N SER A 1069 -23.85 21.15 -20.28
CA SER A 1069 -22.80 21.49 -19.31
C SER A 1069 -21.53 20.67 -19.57
N TYR A 1070 -21.65 19.34 -19.65
CA TYR A 1070 -20.55 18.44 -20.04
C TYR A 1070 -21.02 17.32 -20.97
N GLY A 1071 -22.14 16.67 -20.64
CA GLY A 1071 -22.70 15.56 -21.41
C GLY A 1071 -22.27 14.20 -20.88
N LEU A 1072 -22.72 13.84 -19.67
CA LEU A 1072 -22.40 12.55 -19.03
C LEU A 1072 -22.76 11.35 -19.91
N VAL A 1073 -23.93 11.37 -20.54
CA VAL A 1073 -24.39 10.31 -21.46
C VAL A 1073 -23.42 10.11 -22.63
N ALA A 1074 -22.76 11.18 -23.11
CA ALA A 1074 -21.74 11.04 -24.15
C ALA A 1074 -20.51 10.29 -23.63
N LEU A 1075 -20.06 10.54 -22.40
CA LEU A 1075 -18.96 9.79 -21.79
C LEU A 1075 -19.38 8.33 -21.51
N GLU A 1076 -20.58 8.11 -20.96
CA GLU A 1076 -21.13 6.78 -20.68
C GLU A 1076 -21.24 5.93 -21.96
N ALA A 1077 -21.71 6.52 -23.06
CA ALA A 1077 -21.74 5.89 -24.38
C ALA A 1077 -20.34 5.45 -24.84
N GLN A 1078 -19.38 6.38 -24.76
CA GLN A 1078 -18.00 6.12 -25.18
C GLN A 1078 -17.33 5.06 -24.31
N ALA A 1079 -17.62 5.03 -23.00
CA ALA A 1079 -17.15 4.00 -22.07
C ALA A 1079 -17.74 2.62 -22.42
N CYS A 1080 -18.97 2.56 -22.90
CA CYS A 1080 -19.58 1.35 -23.47
C CYS A 1080 -19.05 0.96 -24.86
N GLY A 1081 -18.14 1.74 -25.44
CA GLY A 1081 -17.58 1.51 -26.78
C GLY A 1081 -18.42 2.07 -27.92
N THR A 1082 -19.44 2.88 -27.64
CA THR A 1082 -20.35 3.42 -28.64
C THR A 1082 -19.95 4.85 -29.01
N PRO A 1083 -19.58 5.14 -30.28
CA PRO A 1083 -19.24 6.48 -30.72
C PRO A 1083 -20.42 7.44 -30.65
N VAL A 1084 -20.13 8.72 -30.41
CA VAL A 1084 -21.16 9.76 -30.18
C VAL A 1084 -21.24 10.75 -31.34
N LEU A 1085 -22.46 11.04 -31.78
CA LEU A 1085 -22.77 12.16 -32.66
C LEU A 1085 -23.32 13.32 -31.82
N ALA A 1086 -22.53 14.37 -31.60
CA ALA A 1086 -22.89 15.46 -30.70
C ALA A 1086 -22.93 16.84 -31.40
N HIS A 1087 -23.78 17.74 -30.93
CA HIS A 1087 -23.74 19.13 -31.36
C HIS A 1087 -22.48 19.83 -30.82
N ARG A 1088 -21.86 20.72 -31.62
CA ARG A 1088 -20.65 21.48 -31.25
C ARG A 1088 -20.98 22.66 -30.32
N VAL A 1089 -21.45 22.36 -29.11
CA VAL A 1089 -21.85 23.36 -28.11
C VAL A 1089 -21.42 22.95 -26.69
N GLY A 1090 -21.20 23.95 -25.84
CA GLY A 1090 -20.93 23.76 -24.42
C GLY A 1090 -19.84 22.72 -24.14
N GLY A 1091 -20.06 21.86 -23.15
CA GLY A 1091 -19.10 20.83 -22.77
C GLY A 1091 -19.00 19.63 -23.72
N LEU A 1092 -19.90 19.47 -24.69
CA LEU A 1092 -19.84 18.35 -25.65
C LEU A 1092 -18.58 18.38 -26.52
N VAL A 1093 -18.02 19.57 -26.75
CA VAL A 1093 -16.75 19.74 -27.50
C VAL A 1093 -15.55 19.17 -26.75
N HIS A 1094 -15.69 18.93 -25.45
CA HIS A 1094 -14.68 18.29 -24.60
C HIS A 1094 -15.04 16.83 -24.30
N ALA A 1095 -16.33 16.52 -24.19
CA ALA A 1095 -16.79 15.14 -24.02
C ALA A 1095 -16.54 14.27 -25.25
N VAL A 1096 -16.50 14.84 -26.47
CA VAL A 1096 -16.27 14.10 -27.72
C VAL A 1096 -15.08 14.67 -28.50
N ILE A 1097 -14.08 13.83 -28.76
CA ILE A 1097 -12.97 14.14 -29.68
C ILE A 1097 -13.42 13.85 -31.13
N ASP A 1098 -13.64 14.91 -31.90
CA ASP A 1098 -14.07 14.85 -33.30
C ASP A 1098 -13.10 14.03 -34.16
N GLY A 1099 -13.61 12.95 -34.76
CA GLY A 1099 -12.86 12.03 -35.62
C GLY A 1099 -12.02 10.97 -34.90
N ALA A 1100 -12.04 10.93 -33.56
CA ALA A 1100 -11.36 9.89 -32.79
C ALA A 1100 -12.31 9.07 -31.91
N SER A 1101 -13.35 9.71 -31.37
CA SER A 1101 -14.30 9.08 -30.43
C SER A 1101 -15.77 9.28 -30.81
N GLY A 1102 -16.00 10.11 -31.83
CA GLY A 1102 -17.30 10.51 -32.32
C GLY A 1102 -17.16 11.63 -33.35
N ARG A 1103 -18.25 12.34 -33.65
CA ARG A 1103 -18.26 13.50 -34.57
C ARG A 1103 -19.07 14.66 -33.99
N LEU A 1104 -18.63 15.88 -34.29
CA LEU A 1104 -19.30 17.10 -33.87
C LEU A 1104 -20.07 17.77 -35.02
N VAL A 1105 -21.39 17.87 -34.88
CA VAL A 1105 -22.29 18.58 -35.81
C VAL A 1105 -22.27 20.08 -35.49
N THR A 1106 -22.07 20.95 -36.49
CA THR A 1106 -21.95 22.39 -36.29
C THR A 1106 -23.25 23.17 -36.33
N GLU A 1107 -24.24 22.69 -37.08
CA GLU A 1107 -25.52 23.36 -37.26
C GLU A 1107 -26.63 22.59 -36.55
N GLY A 1108 -27.46 23.28 -35.77
CA GLY A 1108 -28.57 22.70 -35.03
C GLY A 1108 -29.87 22.58 -35.84
N SER A 1109 -29.82 22.14 -37.09
CA SER A 1109 -30.98 21.99 -37.98
C SER A 1109 -31.33 20.53 -38.28
N PRO A 1110 -32.60 20.18 -38.52
CA PRO A 1110 -32.98 18.82 -38.92
C PRO A 1110 -32.19 18.27 -40.14
N GLU A 1111 -31.89 19.13 -41.11
CA GLU A 1111 -31.11 18.77 -42.30
C GLU A 1111 -29.67 18.40 -41.96
N ALA A 1112 -29.01 19.15 -41.07
CA ALA A 1112 -27.64 18.86 -40.66
C ALA A 1112 -27.54 17.54 -39.87
N TRP A 1113 -28.53 17.28 -39.00
CA TRP A 1113 -28.61 15.99 -38.29
C TRP A 1113 -28.91 14.83 -39.24
N ALA A 1114 -29.77 15.03 -40.25
CA ALA A 1114 -30.00 14.04 -41.30
C ALA A 1114 -28.73 13.75 -42.12
N ASP A 1115 -27.98 14.79 -42.52
CA ASP A 1115 -26.71 14.65 -43.24
C ASP A 1115 -25.67 13.88 -42.42
N ALA A 1116 -25.56 14.18 -41.12
CA ALA A 1116 -24.65 13.51 -40.22
C ALA A 1116 -24.99 12.02 -40.06
N LEU A 1117 -26.27 11.68 -39.85
CA LEU A 1117 -26.72 10.29 -39.77
C LEU A 1117 -26.54 9.53 -41.10
N ALA A 1118 -26.80 10.19 -42.23
CA ALA A 1118 -26.56 9.61 -43.56
C ALA A 1118 -25.06 9.34 -43.79
N ALA A 1119 -24.17 10.21 -43.32
CA ALA A 1119 -22.72 10.01 -43.41
C ALA A 1119 -22.26 8.77 -42.62
N VAL A 1120 -22.83 8.54 -41.43
CA VAL A 1120 -22.57 7.31 -40.65
C VAL A 1120 -23.05 6.08 -41.41
N LEU A 1121 -24.27 6.13 -41.96
CA LEU A 1121 -24.84 5.02 -42.71
C LEU A 1121 -24.02 4.67 -43.96
N ALA A 1122 -23.44 5.67 -44.62
CA ALA A 1122 -22.65 5.51 -45.85
C ALA A 1122 -21.29 4.85 -45.63
N ASP A 1123 -20.67 5.00 -44.46
CA ASP A 1123 -19.36 4.44 -44.12
C ASP A 1123 -19.30 3.91 -42.68
N ARG A 1124 -20.09 2.84 -42.44
CA ARG A 1124 -20.11 2.16 -41.13
C ARG A 1124 -18.74 1.65 -40.67
N PRO A 1125 -17.91 1.02 -41.53
CA PRO A 1125 -16.59 0.57 -41.08
C PRO A 1125 -15.71 1.70 -40.52
N ALA A 1126 -15.74 2.89 -41.14
CA ALA A 1126 -15.02 4.04 -40.61
C ALA A 1126 -15.61 4.56 -39.30
N TRP A 1127 -16.94 4.49 -39.12
CA TRP A 1127 -17.60 4.85 -37.87
C TRP A 1127 -17.28 3.87 -36.74
N ASP A 1128 -17.37 2.56 -37.00
CA ASP A 1128 -17.09 1.51 -36.03
C ASP A 1128 -15.64 1.56 -35.53
N ALA A 1129 -14.70 1.99 -36.38
CA ALA A 1129 -13.31 2.19 -35.99
C ALA A 1129 -13.11 3.27 -34.90
N LEU A 1130 -14.08 4.18 -34.69
CA LEU A 1130 -14.04 5.19 -33.63
C LEU A 1130 -14.29 4.59 -32.24
N ALA A 1131 -14.87 3.39 -32.14
CA ALA A 1131 -15.19 2.74 -30.86
C ALA A 1131 -13.94 2.58 -29.97
N ALA A 1132 -12.81 2.17 -30.54
CA ALA A 1132 -11.57 2.02 -29.79
C ALA A 1132 -11.05 3.37 -29.25
N GLY A 1133 -11.26 4.47 -29.98
CA GLY A 1133 -10.90 5.81 -29.50
C GLY A 1133 -11.89 6.36 -28.48
N ALA A 1134 -13.18 6.01 -28.59
CA ALA A 1134 -14.20 6.30 -27.60
C ALA A 1134 -13.87 5.67 -26.23
N VAL A 1135 -13.53 4.38 -26.19
CA VAL A 1135 -13.14 3.69 -24.94
C VAL A 1135 -11.90 4.34 -24.32
N ARG A 1136 -10.87 4.64 -25.13
CA ARG A 1136 -9.65 5.31 -24.63
C ARG A 1136 -9.95 6.69 -24.05
N HIS A 1137 -10.76 7.50 -24.73
CA HIS A 1137 -11.12 8.84 -24.26
C HIS A 1137 -11.94 8.79 -22.96
N ALA A 1138 -12.89 7.86 -22.86
CA ALA A 1138 -13.69 7.70 -21.65
C ALA A 1138 -12.87 7.17 -20.46
N ALA A 1139 -11.84 6.35 -20.69
CA ALA A 1139 -10.95 5.86 -19.63
C ALA A 1139 -10.19 7.00 -18.92
N ASP A 1140 -9.94 8.11 -19.62
CA ASP A 1140 -9.32 9.32 -19.04
C ASP A 1140 -10.31 10.15 -18.20
N HIS A 1141 -11.59 9.79 -18.18
CA HIS A 1141 -12.67 10.52 -17.50
C HIS A 1141 -13.40 9.62 -16.49
N SER A 1142 -12.74 9.33 -15.37
CA SER A 1142 -13.29 8.55 -14.26
C SER A 1142 -13.68 9.43 -13.06
N TRP A 1143 -14.61 8.94 -12.23
CA TRP A 1143 -14.96 9.62 -10.99
C TRP A 1143 -13.80 9.63 -9.99
N GLU A 1144 -12.91 8.64 -10.08
CA GLU A 1144 -11.66 8.56 -9.35
C GLU A 1144 -10.73 9.73 -9.69
N ALA A 1145 -10.52 10.03 -10.97
CA ALA A 1145 -9.72 11.16 -11.40
C ALA A 1145 -10.31 12.51 -10.95
N TYR A 1146 -11.65 12.62 -10.98
CA TYR A 1146 -12.36 13.79 -10.44
C TYR A 1146 -12.10 13.97 -8.94
N ALA A 1147 -12.24 12.90 -8.14
CA ALA A 1147 -12.03 12.92 -6.71
C ALA A 1147 -10.58 13.30 -6.35
N ASP A 1148 -9.59 12.75 -7.06
CA ASP A 1148 -8.19 13.09 -6.87
C ASP A 1148 -7.93 14.59 -7.14
N GLY A 1149 -8.44 15.11 -8.25
CA GLY A 1149 -8.33 16.54 -8.57
C GLY A 1149 -9.03 17.48 -7.59
N LEU A 1150 -10.15 17.04 -6.99
CA LEU A 1150 -10.85 17.79 -5.94
C LEU A 1150 -10.06 17.82 -4.64
N LEU A 1151 -9.52 16.67 -4.21
CA LEU A 1151 -8.70 16.57 -2.99
C LEU A 1151 -7.41 17.37 -3.09
N GLU A 1152 -6.75 17.35 -4.25
CA GLU A 1152 -5.59 18.20 -4.53
C GLU A 1152 -5.92 19.68 -4.37
N ALA A 1153 -7.06 20.11 -4.92
CA ALA A 1153 -7.51 21.49 -4.84
C ALA A 1153 -7.82 21.91 -3.39
N ALA A 1154 -8.57 21.08 -2.65
CA ALA A 1154 -8.88 21.32 -1.24
C ALA A 1154 -7.61 21.41 -0.38
N THR A 1155 -6.69 20.45 -0.53
CA THR A 1155 -5.42 20.41 0.21
C THR A 1155 -4.56 21.63 -0.10
N GLY A 1156 -4.52 22.06 -1.37
CA GLY A 1156 -3.80 23.25 -1.80
C GLY A 1156 -4.34 24.54 -1.18
N LEU A 1157 -5.64 24.65 -0.96
CA LEU A 1157 -6.28 25.78 -0.29
C LEU A 1157 -5.97 25.79 1.22
N ALA A 1158 -6.13 24.64 1.90
CA ALA A 1158 -5.86 24.51 3.34
C ALA A 1158 -4.42 24.95 3.67
N ARG A 1159 -3.42 24.49 2.90
CA ARG A 1159 -2.01 24.88 3.09
C ARG A 1159 -1.77 26.39 2.96
N ARG A 1160 -2.51 27.09 2.10
CA ARG A 1160 -2.39 28.55 1.94
C ARG A 1160 -2.99 29.31 3.11
N GLN A 1161 -4.06 28.77 3.70
CA GLN A 1161 -4.70 29.33 4.89
C GLN A 1161 -3.80 29.17 6.12
N ASP A 1162 -3.12 28.03 6.26
CA ASP A 1162 -2.17 27.77 7.36
C ASP A 1162 -0.82 28.49 7.19
N GLY A 1163 -0.37 28.68 5.95
CA GLY A 1163 0.93 29.29 5.61
C GLY A 1163 0.97 30.82 5.55
N GLY A 1164 -0.10 31.51 5.97
CA GLY A 1164 -0.26 32.97 5.87
C GLY A 1164 0.72 33.84 6.69
N GLY A 1165 1.78 33.26 7.25
CA GLY A 1165 2.81 33.96 8.02
C GLY A 1165 4.17 34.11 7.34
N ASP A 1166 4.52 33.32 6.31
CA ASP A 1166 5.94 33.27 5.87
C ASP A 1166 6.13 32.84 4.40
N ALA A 1167 5.50 33.55 3.46
CA ALA A 1167 5.78 33.39 2.03
C ALA A 1167 6.23 34.73 1.43
N GLY A 1168 7.48 35.07 1.72
CA GLY A 1168 8.24 36.13 1.06
C GLY A 1168 9.69 35.70 0.86
N ALA A 1169 9.95 34.74 -0.03
CA ALA A 1169 11.23 34.51 -0.73
C ALA A 1169 11.03 33.58 -1.93
#